data_AF-A0AAN8D9U1-F1
#
_entry.id   AF-A0AAN8D9U1-F1
#
_cell.length_a   1.000
_cell.length_b   1.000
_cell.length_c   1.000
_cell.angle_alpha   90.00
_cell.angle_beta   90.00
_cell.angle_gamma   90.00
#
_symmetry.space_group_name_H-M   'P 1'
#
loop_
_entity.id
_entity.type
_entity.pdbx_description
1 polymer ?
#
loop_
_entity_poly.entity_id
_entity_poly.type
_entity_poly.pdbx_seq_one_letter_code
_entity_poly.pdbx_strand_id
1 'polypeptide(L)'
;MKRFSSLEVLLSVLSSLLLLCCLALIVLSWIHLEPSGAVESTELSGRMLITEGAFYSEELKNSSSLRFKSLAYDVQHLVSEAFGRSELKQHFLSCQVNSFSQGSVAVTFDLWFNQLVDLKEAEQQLGVGLQEAGGTGWVIDRNSIQITGKQEVTTAAPTGVSPTAEACPPQQTSCADPSHCILIGRLCDGHRDCPDGSDEDAARCATACDGQFILIGPSGSFSSDKSSRFCRWIIRLDRGLSLRINFPRFDTQENVERLKLYEGVGEDRQLRAELSGSAHPGTVWLLSDQSTVEFISDDANNLSGFNATYSAANTSTLSNQQKLTCPFEQGMCFWRQDDADDGDWYRTSGSTFPPLSGPSADHTLANGSGFYIVTPRSPGQWLKSFRLQSLPLSPHPEAMCLSFWYHMFGEEVHRLQVLLEDSAVTVVFQRDGNYGDNWNYGQVTLHLTTKTKVVFEALKEGGMRNDIALDDIALTADPCGPAPPEPTNVPPPTTTAPIPVDCGGPFDLWEPNSTFSSPNYPQSYGNKAQCQWTLHAAAGRNLALHFLDFDVEAGFDVVEVREGAGLNSTLLAVLSGSSGPAHTLLSTANQMTVWFYTDASGYGRGFRANFSSGANLGSPAACAEGQFQCRTGSCIHGNGQCDGQVDCPDASDESDCVVSTSSRLQFQRVSSRLTACSDTWSPQLSVFTCQYLGYR
;
A
#
# COMPACT_ATOMS: atom_id res chain seq x y z
N MET A 1 -40.06 46.32 30.68
CA MET A 1 -39.26 46.88 29.56
C MET A 1 -37.83 47.07 30.04
N LYS A 2 -36.95 46.09 29.81
CA LYS A 2 -35.51 46.26 30.08
C LYS A 2 -34.91 47.04 28.91
N ARG A 3 -34.38 48.23 29.20
CA ARG A 3 -33.63 49.03 28.21
C ARG A 3 -32.26 48.36 28.05
N PHE A 4 -32.00 47.83 26.85
CA PHE A 4 -30.70 47.28 26.50
C PHE A 4 -29.62 48.36 26.62
N SER A 5 -28.45 47.95 27.09
CA SER A 5 -27.29 48.82 27.23
C SER A 5 -26.80 49.24 25.83
N SER A 6 -26.27 50.47 25.72
CA SER A 6 -25.71 50.99 24.46
C SER A 6 -24.65 50.07 23.84
N LEU A 7 -23.96 49.27 24.66
CA LEU A 7 -22.99 48.28 24.22
C LEU A 7 -23.64 47.06 23.53
N GLU A 8 -24.81 46.61 24.00
CA GLU A 8 -25.53 45.46 23.42
C GLU A 8 -26.14 45.81 22.07
N VAL A 9 -26.60 47.06 21.91
CA VAL A 9 -27.07 47.60 20.63
C VAL A 9 -25.90 47.73 19.65
N LEU A 10 -24.73 48.19 20.11
CA LEU A 10 -23.53 48.29 19.28
C LEU A 10 -23.08 46.90 18.79
N LEU A 11 -23.07 45.90 19.66
CA LEU A 11 -22.69 44.53 19.31
C LEU A 11 -23.68 43.90 18.31
N SER A 12 -24.98 44.14 18.45
CA SER A 12 -25.96 43.59 17.52
C SER A 12 -25.86 44.22 16.13
N VAL A 13 -25.58 45.52 16.06
CA VAL A 13 -25.35 46.23 14.79
C VAL A 13 -24.08 45.73 14.11
N LEU A 14 -22.98 45.57 14.85
CA LEU A 14 -21.72 45.03 14.32
C LEU A 14 -21.87 43.59 13.82
N SER A 15 -22.57 42.74 14.57
CA SER A 15 -22.86 41.36 14.16
C SER A 15 -23.70 41.31 12.88
N SER A 16 -24.71 42.18 12.76
CA SER A 16 -25.56 42.26 11.57
C SER A 16 -24.80 42.75 10.33
N LEU A 17 -23.89 43.70 10.51
CA LEU A 17 -23.00 44.20 9.44
C LEU A 17 -22.02 43.14 8.97
N LEU A 18 -21.46 42.35 9.89
CA LEU A 18 -20.56 41.24 9.56
C LEU A 18 -21.30 40.16 8.76
N LEU A 19 -22.54 39.83 9.16
CA LEU A 19 -23.37 38.85 8.47
C LEU A 19 -23.71 39.29 7.03
N LEU A 20 -24.02 40.57 6.83
CA LEU A 20 -24.26 41.15 5.51
C LEU A 20 -23.00 41.14 4.63
N CYS A 21 -21.82 41.37 5.22
CA CYS A 21 -20.55 41.31 4.51
C CYS A 21 -20.21 39.88 4.06
N CYS A 22 -20.45 38.88 4.92
CA CYS A 22 -20.29 37.48 4.56
C CYS A 22 -21.24 37.05 3.44
N LEU A 23 -22.50 37.46 3.48
CA LEU A 23 -23.46 37.16 2.41
C LEU A 23 -23.08 37.84 1.09
N ALA A 24 -22.56 39.07 1.12
CA ALA A 24 -22.08 39.75 -0.08
C ALA A 24 -20.85 39.06 -0.69
N LEU A 25 -19.92 38.55 0.13
CA LEU A 25 -18.75 37.79 -0.33
C LEU A 25 -19.14 36.43 -0.92
N ILE A 26 -20.15 35.76 -0.36
CA ILE A 26 -20.69 34.52 -0.93
C ILE A 26 -21.33 34.81 -2.30
N VAL A 27 -22.12 35.87 -2.44
CA VAL A 27 -22.70 36.25 -3.74
C VAL A 27 -21.63 36.64 -4.75
N LEU A 28 -20.57 37.35 -4.35
CA LEU A 28 -19.43 37.68 -5.23
C LEU A 28 -18.65 36.43 -5.65
N SER A 29 -18.52 35.44 -4.77
CA SER A 29 -17.94 34.12 -5.08
C SER A 29 -18.76 33.36 -6.11
N TRP A 30 -20.09 33.47 -6.09
CA TRP A 30 -20.97 32.81 -7.06
C TRP A 30 -20.97 33.48 -8.43
N ILE A 31 -20.71 34.79 -8.50
CA ILE A 31 -20.67 35.54 -9.76
C ILE A 31 -19.33 35.34 -10.51
N HIS A 32 -18.28 34.84 -9.85
CA HIS A 32 -16.95 34.66 -10.46
C HIS A 32 -16.63 33.21 -10.91
N LEU A 33 -17.61 32.30 -10.85
CA LEU A 33 -17.49 30.92 -11.31
C LEU A 33 -18.26 30.72 -12.63
N GLU A 34 -17.72 31.27 -13.71
CA GLU A 34 -17.89 30.70 -15.04
C GLU A 34 -16.49 30.51 -15.64
N PRO A 35 -15.89 29.31 -15.54
CA PRO A 35 -14.72 28.97 -16.32
C PRO A 35 -15.20 28.49 -17.69
N SER A 36 -14.95 29.31 -18.71
CA SER A 36 -15.06 28.96 -20.11
C SER A 36 -13.90 28.05 -20.52
N GLY A 37 -14.23 26.87 -21.03
CA GLY A 37 -13.33 25.98 -21.79
C GLY A 37 -12.62 24.90 -20.97
N ALA A 38 -13.33 23.83 -20.61
CA ALA A 38 -12.75 22.58 -20.10
C ALA A 38 -12.67 21.54 -21.23
N VAL A 39 -11.56 20.80 -21.28
CA VAL A 39 -11.35 19.63 -22.13
C VAL A 39 -12.31 18.51 -21.68
N GLU A 40 -13.12 17.98 -22.59
CA GLU A 40 -14.12 16.95 -22.26
C GLU A 40 -13.46 15.60 -21.99
N SER A 41 -13.49 15.18 -20.72
CA SER A 41 -13.33 13.78 -20.34
C SER A 41 -14.43 12.93 -20.99
N THR A 42 -14.09 11.80 -21.59
CA THR A 42 -15.12 10.91 -22.14
C THR A 42 -15.80 10.15 -21.01
N GLU A 43 -17.04 10.55 -20.72
CA GLU A 43 -17.90 9.87 -19.77
C GLU A 43 -18.75 8.83 -20.52
N LEU A 44 -18.46 7.56 -20.28
CA LEU A 44 -19.24 6.45 -20.81
C LEU A 44 -20.11 5.86 -19.71
N SER A 45 -21.35 5.48 -20.01
CA SER A 45 -22.23 4.82 -19.05
C SER A 45 -22.37 3.33 -19.40
N GLY A 46 -21.92 2.48 -18.48
CA GLY A 46 -21.98 1.03 -18.55
C GLY A 46 -23.13 0.46 -17.75
N ARG A 47 -23.63 -0.70 -18.19
CA ARG A 47 -24.60 -1.53 -17.47
C ARG A 47 -24.15 -2.98 -17.49
N MET A 48 -24.27 -3.68 -16.37
CA MET A 48 -24.02 -5.13 -16.28
C MET A 48 -24.92 -5.82 -15.24
N LEU A 49 -25.06 -7.14 -15.35
CA LEU A 49 -25.92 -7.96 -14.49
C LEU A 49 -25.08 -8.91 -13.62
N ILE A 50 -25.27 -8.85 -12.29
CA ILE A 50 -24.68 -9.81 -11.35
C ILE A 50 -25.71 -10.92 -11.10
N THR A 51 -25.43 -12.14 -11.56
CA THR A 51 -26.36 -13.28 -11.47
C THR A 51 -26.27 -14.05 -10.17
N GLU A 52 -25.08 -14.13 -9.56
CA GLU A 52 -24.86 -14.81 -8.28
C GLU A 52 -23.85 -14.04 -7.41
N GLY A 53 -23.99 -14.13 -6.09
CA GLY A 53 -23.08 -13.48 -5.14
C GLY A 53 -23.52 -12.09 -4.64
N ALA A 54 -24.56 -11.50 -5.23
CA ALA A 54 -25.19 -10.26 -4.74
C ALA A 54 -26.73 -10.38 -4.76
N PHE A 55 -27.39 -9.89 -3.70
CA PHE A 55 -28.87 -9.87 -3.59
C PHE A 55 -29.40 -8.45 -3.64
N TYR A 56 -30.42 -8.22 -4.47
CA TYR A 56 -31.07 -6.92 -4.55
C TYR A 56 -31.92 -6.66 -3.30
N SER A 57 -31.65 -5.56 -2.59
CA SER A 57 -32.47 -5.07 -1.48
C SER A 57 -33.03 -3.68 -1.78
N GLU A 58 -34.15 -3.32 -1.15
CA GLU A 58 -34.80 -2.01 -1.32
C GLU A 58 -33.90 -0.82 -0.91
N GLU A 59 -32.90 -1.07 -0.06
CA GLU A 59 -31.90 -0.08 0.35
C GLU A 59 -30.94 0.32 -0.78
N LEU A 60 -30.77 -0.52 -1.81
CA LEU A 60 -29.95 -0.23 -2.99
C LEU A 60 -30.59 0.79 -3.94
N LYS A 61 -31.87 1.15 -3.73
CA LYS A 61 -32.51 2.26 -4.47
C LYS A 61 -32.01 3.63 -4.01
N ASN A 62 -31.47 3.71 -2.79
CA ASN A 62 -31.00 4.95 -2.21
C ASN A 62 -29.46 5.03 -2.31
N SER A 63 -28.94 5.89 -3.17
CA SER A 63 -27.50 6.09 -3.39
C SER A 63 -26.74 6.55 -2.15
N SER A 64 -27.45 7.06 -1.14
CA SER A 64 -26.87 7.45 0.14
C SER A 64 -26.81 6.31 1.17
N SER A 65 -27.40 5.14 0.89
CA SER A 65 -27.43 4.04 1.85
C SER A 65 -26.07 3.36 1.98
N LEU A 66 -25.78 2.80 3.16
CA LEU A 66 -24.52 2.10 3.41
C LEU A 66 -24.37 0.87 2.51
N ARG A 67 -25.47 0.14 2.26
CA ARG A 67 -25.50 -1.01 1.35
C ARG A 67 -25.21 -0.62 -0.09
N PHE A 68 -25.74 0.53 -0.55
CA PHE A 68 -25.41 1.06 -1.87
C PHE A 68 -23.92 1.37 -1.97
N LYS A 69 -23.36 2.12 -1.02
CA LYS A 69 -21.95 2.54 -1.05
C LYS A 69 -20.98 1.36 -0.97
N SER A 70 -21.27 0.36 -0.14
CA SER A 70 -20.44 -0.85 -0.02
C SER A 70 -20.46 -1.67 -1.31
N LEU A 71 -21.64 -2.00 -1.85
CA LEU A 71 -21.73 -2.75 -3.09
C LEU A 71 -21.17 -1.95 -4.28
N ALA A 72 -21.36 -0.63 -4.29
CA ALA A 72 -20.78 0.26 -5.28
C ALA A 72 -19.25 0.25 -5.25
N TYR A 73 -18.64 0.27 -4.06
CA TYR A 73 -17.19 0.20 -3.88
C TYR A 73 -16.62 -1.12 -4.41
N ASP A 74 -17.20 -2.24 -3.99
CA ASP A 74 -16.75 -3.57 -4.41
C ASP A 74 -16.88 -3.75 -5.94
N VAL A 75 -17.96 -3.24 -6.54
CA VAL A 75 -18.14 -3.24 -8.00
C VAL A 75 -17.15 -2.30 -8.71
N GLN A 76 -16.88 -1.10 -8.17
CA GLN A 76 -15.89 -0.18 -8.73
C GLN A 76 -14.48 -0.76 -8.69
N HIS A 77 -14.11 -1.44 -7.60
CA HIS A 77 -12.83 -2.14 -7.48
C HIS A 77 -12.72 -3.26 -8.52
N LEU A 78 -13.77 -4.09 -8.67
CA LEU A 78 -13.80 -5.15 -9.66
C LEU A 78 -13.67 -4.63 -11.11
N VAL A 79 -14.39 -3.55 -11.45
CA VAL A 79 -14.29 -2.91 -12.77
C VAL A 79 -12.90 -2.32 -12.99
N SER A 80 -12.30 -1.72 -11.96
CA SER A 80 -10.94 -1.17 -12.02
C SER A 80 -9.89 -2.25 -12.21
N GLU A 81 -10.03 -3.38 -11.52
CA GLU A 81 -9.15 -4.54 -11.68
C GLU A 81 -9.30 -5.18 -13.06
N ALA A 82 -10.53 -5.27 -13.59
CA ALA A 82 -10.79 -5.75 -14.93
C ALA A 82 -10.12 -4.87 -15.99
N PHE A 83 -10.25 -3.54 -15.91
CA PHE A 83 -9.53 -2.65 -16.83
C PHE A 83 -8.02 -2.64 -16.59
N GLY A 84 -7.55 -2.84 -15.35
CA GLY A 84 -6.13 -2.97 -15.03
C GLY A 84 -5.45 -4.18 -15.67
N ARG A 85 -6.22 -5.23 -16.00
CA ARG A 85 -5.77 -6.44 -16.70
C ARG A 85 -6.02 -6.38 -18.21
N SER A 86 -6.77 -5.39 -18.70
CA SER A 86 -7.08 -5.24 -20.12
C SER A 86 -6.07 -4.36 -20.85
N GLU A 87 -6.22 -4.26 -22.18
CA GLU A 87 -5.36 -3.40 -23.01
C GLU A 87 -5.61 -1.90 -22.72
N LEU A 88 -6.72 -1.56 -22.05
CA LEU A 88 -7.07 -0.18 -21.67
C LEU A 88 -6.52 0.25 -20.29
N LYS A 89 -5.63 -0.53 -19.67
CA LYS A 89 -5.09 -0.26 -18.32
C LYS A 89 -4.42 1.12 -18.16
N GLN A 90 -3.81 1.66 -19.21
CA GLN A 90 -3.15 2.97 -19.20
C GLN A 90 -4.12 4.13 -19.49
N HIS A 91 -5.35 3.81 -19.87
CA HIS A 91 -6.35 4.76 -20.34
C HIS A 91 -7.54 4.91 -19.38
N PHE A 92 -7.84 3.85 -18.63
CA PHE A 92 -8.87 3.86 -17.60
C PHE A 92 -8.44 4.72 -16.39
N LEU A 93 -9.25 5.71 -16.04
CA LEU A 93 -9.03 6.58 -14.87
C LEU A 93 -9.79 6.08 -13.66
N SER A 94 -11.11 5.91 -13.81
CA SER A 94 -11.99 5.56 -12.69
C SER A 94 -13.34 5.02 -13.16
N CYS A 95 -14.06 4.40 -12.23
CA CYS A 95 -15.43 3.93 -12.39
C CYS A 95 -16.27 4.40 -11.19
N GLN A 96 -17.53 4.77 -11.43
CA GLN A 96 -18.47 5.17 -10.38
C GLN A 96 -19.81 4.51 -10.62
N VAL A 97 -20.35 3.85 -9.60
CA VAL A 97 -21.64 3.18 -9.70
C VAL A 97 -22.77 4.16 -9.39
N ASN A 98 -23.73 4.26 -10.31
CA ASN A 98 -24.84 5.20 -10.30
C ASN A 98 -26.08 4.64 -9.62
N SER A 99 -26.48 3.42 -10.01
CA SER A 99 -27.69 2.79 -9.50
C SER A 99 -27.65 1.28 -9.60
N PHE A 100 -28.39 0.61 -8.71
CA PHE A 100 -28.71 -0.81 -8.80
C PHE A 100 -30.20 -0.98 -9.07
N SER A 101 -30.57 -1.96 -9.90
CA SER A 101 -31.97 -2.22 -10.25
C SER A 101 -32.38 -3.68 -10.03
N GLN A 102 -33.69 -3.88 -9.84
CA GLN A 102 -34.28 -5.15 -9.41
C GLN A 102 -34.18 -6.25 -10.49
N GLY A 103 -33.79 -7.45 -10.05
CA GLY A 103 -33.35 -8.58 -10.88
C GLY A 103 -32.06 -9.13 -10.29
N SER A 104 -31.46 -10.17 -10.88
CA SER A 104 -30.00 -10.38 -10.79
C SER A 104 -29.33 -9.00 -10.83
N VAL A 105 -28.64 -8.56 -9.78
CA VAL A 105 -28.42 -7.13 -9.48
C VAL A 105 -27.88 -6.39 -10.72
N ALA A 106 -28.73 -5.59 -11.37
CA ALA A 106 -28.34 -4.85 -12.56
C ALA A 106 -27.67 -3.54 -12.12
N VAL A 107 -26.37 -3.44 -12.36
CA VAL A 107 -25.54 -2.29 -12.02
C VAL A 107 -25.48 -1.33 -13.20
N THR A 108 -25.62 -0.04 -12.93
CA THR A 108 -25.31 1.04 -13.86
C THR A 108 -24.15 1.85 -13.29
N PHE A 109 -23.15 2.15 -14.10
CA PHE A 109 -21.94 2.82 -13.66
C PHE A 109 -21.40 3.70 -14.77
N ASP A 110 -20.76 4.79 -14.40
CA ASP A 110 -20.03 5.66 -15.32
C ASP A 110 -18.54 5.30 -15.29
N LEU A 111 -17.92 5.37 -16.45
CA LEU A 111 -16.51 5.10 -16.69
C LEU A 111 -15.86 6.38 -17.20
N TRP A 112 -14.70 6.69 -16.63
CA TRP A 112 -13.87 7.79 -17.09
C TRP A 112 -12.58 7.24 -17.68
N PHE A 113 -12.27 7.72 -18.86
CA PHE A 113 -11.03 7.45 -19.54
C PHE A 113 -10.29 8.77 -19.78
N ASN A 114 -8.95 8.71 -19.75
CA ASN A 114 -8.10 9.87 -20.05
C ASN A 114 -8.08 10.21 -21.56
N GLN A 115 -8.79 9.42 -22.37
CA GLN A 115 -8.98 9.60 -23.80
C GLN A 115 -10.32 9.02 -24.25
N LEU A 116 -10.77 9.41 -25.45
CA LEU A 116 -11.95 8.81 -26.08
C LEU A 116 -11.70 7.33 -26.40
N VAL A 117 -12.52 6.46 -25.81
CA VAL A 117 -12.51 5.00 -26.03
C VAL A 117 -13.75 4.61 -26.82
N ASP A 118 -13.60 3.76 -27.83
CA ASP A 118 -14.75 3.25 -28.61
C ASP A 118 -15.68 2.41 -27.72
N LEU A 119 -16.99 2.57 -27.90
CA LEU A 119 -18.00 1.90 -27.07
C LEU A 119 -17.85 0.37 -27.10
N LYS A 120 -17.57 -0.20 -28.28
CA LYS A 120 -17.42 -1.66 -28.43
C LYS A 120 -16.09 -2.15 -27.88
N GLU A 121 -15.05 -1.33 -28.00
CA GLU A 121 -13.74 -1.64 -27.43
C GLU A 121 -13.80 -1.66 -25.90
N ALA A 122 -14.40 -0.65 -25.27
CA ALA A 122 -14.61 -0.61 -23.83
C ALA A 122 -15.44 -1.82 -23.34
N GLU A 123 -16.48 -2.20 -24.08
CA GLU A 123 -17.35 -3.34 -23.75
C GLU A 123 -16.58 -4.67 -23.84
N GLN A 124 -15.81 -4.86 -24.91
CA GLN A 124 -14.99 -6.05 -25.10
C GLN A 124 -13.89 -6.17 -24.04
N GLN A 125 -13.18 -5.08 -23.76
CA GLN A 125 -12.05 -5.06 -22.83
C GLN A 125 -12.50 -5.24 -21.38
N LEU A 126 -13.67 -4.69 -21.00
CA LEU A 126 -14.29 -4.98 -19.70
C LEU A 126 -14.67 -6.47 -19.58
N GLY A 127 -15.23 -7.06 -20.65
CA GLY A 127 -15.58 -8.48 -20.68
C GLY A 127 -14.37 -9.41 -20.52
N VAL A 128 -13.25 -9.10 -21.20
CA VAL A 128 -11.99 -9.86 -21.07
C VAL A 128 -11.38 -9.68 -19.68
N GLY A 129 -11.30 -8.44 -19.18
CA GLY A 129 -10.75 -8.13 -17.87
C GLY A 129 -11.50 -8.83 -16.72
N LEU A 130 -12.83 -8.90 -16.80
CA LEU A 130 -13.66 -9.61 -15.82
C LEU A 130 -13.46 -11.13 -15.85
N GLN A 131 -13.04 -11.70 -16.99
CA GLN A 131 -12.73 -13.13 -17.08
C GLN A 131 -11.40 -13.47 -16.40
N GLU A 132 -10.42 -12.56 -16.45
CA GLU A 132 -9.11 -12.76 -15.83
C GLU A 132 -9.10 -12.37 -14.35
N ALA A 133 -9.92 -11.40 -13.93
CA ALA A 133 -10.08 -10.96 -12.54
C ALA A 133 -10.85 -11.94 -11.62
N GLY A 134 -10.95 -13.22 -12.02
CA GLY A 134 -11.72 -14.26 -11.32
C GLY A 134 -11.25 -14.53 -9.89
N GLY A 135 -11.80 -13.78 -8.93
CA GLY A 135 -11.51 -13.93 -7.50
C GLY A 135 -12.58 -13.39 -6.53
N THR A 136 -13.65 -12.75 -7.00
CA THR A 136 -14.57 -11.99 -6.12
C THR A 136 -15.82 -12.75 -5.64
N GLY A 137 -15.97 -14.05 -5.94
CA GLY A 137 -17.14 -14.83 -5.50
C GLY A 137 -18.47 -14.40 -6.13
N TRP A 138 -18.45 -13.46 -7.08
CA TRP A 138 -19.60 -12.99 -7.84
C TRP A 138 -19.59 -13.57 -9.26
N VAL A 139 -20.77 -13.94 -9.77
CA VAL A 139 -20.94 -14.38 -11.14
C VAL A 139 -21.63 -13.26 -11.91
N ILE A 140 -20.94 -12.72 -12.93
CA ILE A 140 -21.44 -11.65 -13.80
C ILE A 140 -21.84 -12.25 -15.15
N ASP A 141 -23.04 -11.92 -15.62
CA ASP A 141 -23.45 -12.28 -16.99
C ASP A 141 -22.74 -11.38 -18.00
N ARG A 142 -21.69 -11.93 -18.61
CA ARG A 142 -20.86 -11.20 -19.60
C ARG A 142 -21.63 -10.77 -20.85
N ASN A 143 -22.72 -11.45 -21.20
CA ASN A 143 -23.56 -11.07 -22.34
C ASN A 143 -24.51 -9.90 -22.02
N SER A 144 -24.57 -9.50 -20.75
CA SER A 144 -25.39 -8.39 -20.27
C SER A 144 -24.64 -7.05 -20.20
N ILE A 145 -23.33 -7.05 -20.46
CA ILE A 145 -22.50 -5.85 -20.44
C ILE A 145 -22.91 -4.98 -21.63
N GLN A 146 -23.28 -3.72 -21.37
CA GLN A 146 -23.62 -2.74 -22.40
C GLN A 146 -22.97 -1.41 -22.05
N ILE A 147 -22.25 -0.79 -22.98
CA ILE A 147 -21.66 0.53 -22.80
C ILE A 147 -22.31 1.53 -23.77
N THR A 148 -22.73 2.67 -23.24
CA THR A 148 -23.45 3.73 -23.97
C THR A 148 -22.78 5.08 -23.72
N GLY A 149 -22.81 5.98 -24.71
CA GLY A 149 -22.34 7.36 -24.53
C GLY A 149 -23.37 8.20 -23.78
N LYS A 150 -22.94 9.05 -22.84
CA LYS A 150 -23.83 9.98 -22.13
C LYS A 150 -24.12 11.17 -23.04
N GLN A 151 -25.32 11.25 -23.62
CA GLN A 151 -25.74 12.38 -24.47
C GLN A 151 -26.05 13.62 -23.60
N GLU A 152 -25.40 14.74 -23.88
CA GLU A 152 -25.80 16.04 -23.35
C GLU A 152 -27.18 16.43 -23.90
N VAL A 153 -28.16 16.59 -22.99
CA VAL A 153 -29.46 17.17 -23.33
C VAL A 153 -29.33 18.69 -23.34
N THR A 154 -28.83 19.26 -24.44
CA THR A 154 -28.99 20.69 -24.72
C THR A 154 -30.29 20.90 -25.49
N THR A 155 -31.34 21.32 -24.77
CA THR A 155 -32.52 21.95 -25.38
C THR A 155 -32.10 23.27 -26.03
N ALA A 156 -31.88 23.27 -27.34
CA ALA A 156 -31.91 24.48 -28.16
C ALA A 156 -32.75 24.23 -29.42
N ALA A 157 -33.68 25.15 -29.67
CA ALA A 157 -34.59 25.16 -30.81
C ALA A 157 -33.84 25.29 -32.15
N PRO A 158 -34.42 24.85 -33.29
CA PRO A 158 -33.69 24.71 -34.54
C PRO A 158 -33.66 26.02 -35.33
N THR A 159 -32.47 26.48 -35.71
CA THR A 159 -32.29 27.35 -36.87
C THR A 159 -30.96 27.07 -37.56
N GLY A 160 -31.03 26.69 -38.84
CA GLY A 160 -30.05 27.09 -39.85
C GLY A 160 -28.80 26.22 -40.00
N VAL A 161 -28.77 25.45 -41.08
CA VAL A 161 -27.63 24.68 -41.63
C VAL A 161 -26.44 25.60 -41.99
N SER A 162 -25.20 25.22 -41.60
CA SER A 162 -24.00 25.00 -42.46
C SER A 162 -22.67 25.06 -41.65
N PRO A 163 -21.56 24.49 -42.17
CA PRO A 163 -21.02 23.16 -41.89
C PRO A 163 -20.16 23.11 -40.60
N THR A 164 -20.25 21.97 -39.91
CA THR A 164 -19.49 21.63 -38.71
C THR A 164 -17.99 21.52 -39.01
N ALA A 165 -17.17 22.20 -38.21
CA ALA A 165 -15.75 21.90 -38.07
C ALA A 165 -15.58 20.42 -37.69
N GLU A 166 -14.70 19.71 -38.39
CA GLU A 166 -14.36 18.32 -38.10
C GLU A 166 -13.82 18.22 -36.66
N ALA A 167 -14.56 17.55 -35.78
CA ALA A 167 -14.05 17.18 -34.46
C ALA A 167 -12.97 16.10 -34.64
N CYS A 168 -11.87 16.22 -33.88
CA CYS A 168 -10.76 15.28 -33.96
C CYS A 168 -11.16 13.83 -33.64
N PRO A 169 -10.48 12.82 -34.22
CA PRO A 169 -10.72 11.40 -33.94
C PRO A 169 -10.55 11.05 -32.45
N PRO A 170 -11.13 9.93 -31.98
CA PRO A 170 -10.91 9.45 -30.61
C PRO A 170 -9.41 9.24 -30.34
N GLN A 171 -8.96 9.58 -29.12
CA GLN A 171 -7.56 9.63 -28.67
C GLN A 171 -6.72 10.81 -29.21
N GLN A 172 -7.33 11.72 -29.97
CA GLN A 172 -6.69 12.96 -30.41
C GLN A 172 -7.40 14.19 -29.85
N THR A 173 -6.61 15.22 -29.53
CA THR A 173 -7.08 16.54 -29.11
C THR A 173 -6.75 17.56 -30.19
N SER A 174 -7.60 18.57 -30.36
CA SER A 174 -7.36 19.62 -31.34
C SER A 174 -6.29 20.60 -30.83
N CYS A 175 -5.47 21.08 -31.75
CA CYS A 175 -4.69 22.30 -31.55
C CYS A 175 -5.64 23.51 -31.40
N ALA A 176 -5.11 24.68 -31.05
CA ALA A 176 -5.92 25.91 -31.02
C ALA A 176 -6.49 26.25 -32.41
N ASP A 177 -5.80 25.84 -33.49
CA ASP A 177 -6.39 25.69 -34.80
C ASP A 177 -7.18 24.36 -34.91
N PRO A 178 -8.50 24.39 -35.17
CA PRO A 178 -9.34 23.19 -35.24
C PRO A 178 -9.03 22.27 -36.43
N SER A 179 -8.12 22.65 -37.34
CA SER A 179 -7.72 21.85 -38.50
C SER A 179 -6.63 20.81 -38.21
N HIS A 180 -5.97 20.88 -37.05
CA HIS A 180 -4.87 19.98 -36.70
C HIS A 180 -5.16 19.25 -35.39
N CYS A 181 -5.01 17.93 -35.43
CA CYS A 181 -5.25 17.02 -34.31
C CYS A 181 -3.94 16.33 -33.91
N ILE A 182 -3.67 16.25 -32.62
CA ILE A 182 -2.51 15.55 -32.04
C ILE A 182 -2.99 14.50 -31.03
N LEU A 183 -2.18 13.49 -30.73
CA LEU A 183 -2.52 12.49 -29.70
C LEU A 183 -2.61 13.15 -28.32
N ILE A 184 -3.53 12.69 -27.47
CA ILE A 184 -3.71 13.25 -26.11
C ILE A 184 -2.43 13.13 -25.26
N GLY A 185 -1.66 12.05 -25.43
CA GLY A 185 -0.36 11.87 -24.75
C GLY A 185 0.70 12.90 -25.11
N ARG A 186 0.55 13.59 -26.25
CA ARG A 186 1.42 14.66 -26.74
C ARG A 186 0.95 16.06 -26.36
N LEU A 187 -0.16 16.15 -25.62
CA LEU A 187 -0.59 17.41 -25.05
C LEU A 187 0.25 17.69 -23.79
N CYS A 188 0.88 18.86 -23.73
CA CYS A 188 1.69 19.29 -22.59
C CYS A 188 2.82 18.30 -22.26
N ASP A 189 3.46 17.71 -23.26
CA ASP A 189 4.52 16.72 -23.13
C ASP A 189 5.94 17.31 -23.22
N GLY A 190 6.05 18.58 -23.65
CA GLY A 190 7.31 19.29 -23.83
C GLY A 190 7.78 19.38 -25.28
N HIS A 191 7.05 18.79 -26.23
CA HIS A 191 7.31 18.88 -27.66
C HIS A 191 6.26 19.74 -28.34
N ARG A 192 6.67 20.44 -29.41
CA ARG A 192 5.72 21.19 -30.24
C ARG A 192 5.26 20.26 -31.36
N ASP A 193 4.20 19.53 -31.11
CA ASP A 193 3.51 18.67 -32.06
C ASP A 193 2.44 19.45 -32.83
N CYS A 194 1.84 20.48 -32.21
CA CYS A 194 0.97 21.40 -32.92
C CYS A 194 1.78 22.41 -33.77
N PRO A 195 1.36 22.70 -35.02
CA PRO A 195 2.04 23.69 -35.87
C PRO A 195 2.08 25.11 -35.27
N ASP A 196 1.05 25.45 -34.48
CA ASP A 196 0.94 26.72 -33.75
C ASP A 196 1.60 26.66 -32.36
N GLY A 197 2.08 25.50 -31.92
CA GLY A 197 2.64 25.24 -30.59
C GLY A 197 1.64 25.37 -29.45
N SER A 198 0.34 25.31 -29.76
CA SER A 198 -0.75 25.48 -28.78
C SER A 198 -0.86 24.32 -27.79
N ASP A 199 -0.33 23.15 -28.13
CA ASP A 199 -0.21 21.98 -27.28
C ASP A 199 0.68 22.18 -26.05
N GLU A 200 1.58 23.16 -26.12
CA GLU A 200 2.52 23.52 -25.06
C GLU A 200 2.23 24.89 -24.45
N ASP A 201 1.08 25.47 -24.75
CA ASP A 201 0.71 26.78 -24.26
C ASP A 201 0.41 26.75 -22.75
N ALA A 202 1.01 27.68 -22.01
CA ALA A 202 0.86 27.73 -20.56
C ALA A 202 -0.60 27.90 -20.11
N ALA A 203 -1.46 28.59 -20.88
CA ALA A 203 -2.86 28.72 -20.51
C ALA A 203 -3.65 27.39 -20.61
N ARG A 204 -3.18 26.45 -21.44
CA ARG A 204 -3.78 25.12 -21.58
C ARG A 204 -3.13 24.08 -20.66
N CYS A 205 -1.83 24.23 -20.40
CA CYS A 205 -1.03 23.23 -19.69
C CYS A 205 -0.71 23.57 -18.23
N ALA A 206 -0.92 24.82 -17.80
CA ALA A 206 -0.74 25.20 -16.41
C ALA A 206 -1.71 24.42 -15.52
N THR A 207 -1.15 23.64 -14.61
CA THR A 207 -1.91 22.86 -13.64
C THR A 207 -2.31 23.72 -12.43
N ALA A 208 -3.34 23.29 -11.69
CA ALA A 208 -3.92 24.02 -10.55
C ALA A 208 -2.99 24.14 -9.33
N CYS A 209 -1.73 23.74 -9.46
CA CYS A 209 -0.76 23.65 -8.37
C CYS A 209 -0.16 25.03 -8.09
N ASP A 210 0.76 25.48 -8.94
CA ASP A 210 1.34 26.83 -8.87
C ASP A 210 1.03 27.66 -10.13
N GLY A 211 0.20 27.13 -11.04
CA GLY A 211 -0.12 27.77 -12.32
C GLY A 211 1.05 27.82 -13.29
N GLN A 212 2.15 27.09 -13.03
CA GLN A 212 3.31 27.01 -13.90
C GLN A 212 3.30 25.69 -14.68
N PHE A 213 3.93 25.71 -15.86
CA PHE A 213 4.08 24.54 -16.71
C PHE A 213 5.50 24.47 -17.26
N ILE A 214 5.89 25.41 -18.12
CA ILE A 214 7.26 25.51 -18.64
C ILE A 214 8.08 26.48 -17.80
N LEU A 215 9.16 25.96 -17.21
CA LEU A 215 10.11 26.68 -16.38
C LEU A 215 11.43 26.80 -17.13
N ILE A 216 11.84 28.04 -17.46
CA ILE A 216 13.03 28.32 -18.26
C ILE A 216 14.01 29.16 -17.45
N GLY A 217 15.28 28.76 -17.47
CA GLY A 217 16.37 29.55 -16.93
C GLY A 217 17.25 28.77 -15.94
N PRO A 218 18.29 29.41 -15.40
CA PRO A 218 19.28 28.74 -14.57
C PRO A 218 18.79 28.41 -13.15
N SER A 219 17.63 28.91 -12.73
CA SER A 219 17.05 28.63 -11.42
C SER A 219 15.58 29.00 -11.36
N GLY A 220 14.82 28.34 -10.48
CA GLY A 220 13.43 28.66 -10.21
C GLY A 220 12.86 27.81 -9.07
N SER A 221 11.54 27.81 -8.94
CA SER A 221 10.81 27.05 -7.93
C SER A 221 9.51 26.50 -8.50
N PHE A 222 9.01 25.43 -7.90
CA PHE A 222 7.69 24.86 -8.19
C PHE A 222 7.13 24.21 -6.91
N SER A 223 5.81 24.19 -6.77
CA SER A 223 5.16 23.72 -5.55
C SER A 223 3.79 23.11 -5.77
N SER A 224 3.39 22.22 -4.86
CA SER A 224 2.03 21.70 -4.77
C SER A 224 1.32 22.23 -3.52
N ASP A 225 0.01 22.43 -3.66
CA ASP A 225 -0.92 22.80 -2.59
C ASP A 225 -1.97 21.71 -2.35
N LYS A 226 -2.77 21.85 -1.29
CA LYS A 226 -3.78 20.90 -0.78
C LYS A 226 -4.87 20.43 -1.77
N SER A 227 -5.05 21.13 -2.90
CA SER A 227 -6.07 20.84 -3.91
C SER A 227 -5.48 20.34 -5.23
N SER A 228 -4.20 19.94 -5.21
CA SER A 228 -3.41 19.62 -6.40
C SER A 228 -3.52 18.14 -6.76
N ARG A 229 -4.52 17.76 -7.56
CA ARG A 229 -4.69 16.36 -8.05
C ARG A 229 -3.57 15.89 -8.97
N PHE A 230 -3.24 16.72 -9.95
CA PHE A 230 -2.26 16.41 -10.97
C PHE A 230 -1.49 17.67 -11.33
N CYS A 231 -0.17 17.61 -11.21
CA CYS A 231 0.73 18.68 -11.62
C CYS A 231 1.75 18.14 -12.61
N ARG A 232 2.10 18.95 -13.60
CA ARG A 232 3.22 18.68 -14.50
C ARG A 232 4.03 19.94 -14.71
N TRP A 233 5.34 19.83 -14.59
CA TRP A 233 6.29 20.88 -14.90
C TRP A 233 7.37 20.38 -15.87
N ILE A 234 7.76 21.25 -16.79
CA ILE A 234 8.82 21.02 -17.75
C ILE A 234 9.90 22.05 -17.51
N ILE A 235 11.08 21.59 -17.09
CA ILE A 235 12.20 22.46 -16.77
C ILE A 235 13.21 22.40 -17.92
N ARG A 236 13.51 23.56 -18.52
CA ARG A 236 14.48 23.71 -19.62
C ARG A 236 15.64 24.60 -19.19
N LEU A 237 16.84 24.02 -19.23
CA LEU A 237 18.11 24.67 -18.94
C LEU A 237 18.88 24.96 -20.24
N ASP A 238 19.98 25.69 -20.14
CA ASP A 238 20.92 25.81 -21.25
C ASP A 238 21.57 24.45 -21.56
N ARG A 239 21.81 24.19 -22.85
CA ARG A 239 22.33 22.91 -23.34
C ARG A 239 23.61 22.51 -22.61
N GLY A 240 23.65 21.26 -22.14
CA GLY A 240 24.80 20.68 -21.45
C GLY A 240 24.88 21.00 -19.95
N LEU A 241 23.89 21.70 -19.40
CA LEU A 241 23.71 21.81 -17.95
C LEU A 241 22.85 20.67 -17.41
N SER A 242 22.97 20.42 -16.11
CA SER A 242 22.16 19.47 -15.37
C SER A 242 21.33 20.19 -14.32
N LEU A 243 20.20 19.58 -13.98
CA LEU A 243 19.26 20.11 -13.02
C LEU A 243 19.55 19.58 -11.62
N ARG A 244 19.70 20.50 -10.67
CA ARG A 244 19.79 20.22 -9.25
C ARG A 244 18.52 20.71 -8.56
N ILE A 245 17.75 19.79 -7.98
CA ILE A 245 16.50 20.07 -7.27
C ILE A 245 16.72 19.91 -5.77
N ASN A 246 16.23 20.86 -4.98
CA ASN A 246 16.23 20.82 -3.52
C ASN A 246 14.82 21.03 -3.00
N PHE A 247 14.48 20.36 -1.89
CA PHE A 247 13.13 20.36 -1.32
C PHE A 247 13.08 21.03 0.06
N PRO A 248 12.98 22.36 0.15
CA PRO A 248 12.82 23.06 1.44
C PRO A 248 11.68 22.52 2.31
N ARG A 249 10.60 22.02 1.70
CA ARG A 249 9.48 21.36 2.37
C ARG A 249 9.01 20.18 1.53
N PHE A 250 8.75 19.06 2.20
CA PHE A 250 8.20 17.87 1.57
C PHE A 250 7.33 17.12 2.59
N ASP A 251 6.02 17.09 2.37
CA ASP A 251 5.06 16.46 3.27
C ASP A 251 3.88 15.92 2.44
N THR A 252 4.05 14.67 2.00
CA THR A 252 3.10 13.96 1.13
C THR A 252 2.71 12.62 1.76
N GLN A 253 1.60 12.05 1.32
CA GLN A 253 1.18 10.74 1.81
C GLN A 253 2.06 9.63 1.24
N GLU A 254 2.62 8.80 2.13
CA GLU A 254 3.50 7.69 1.76
C GLU A 254 2.79 6.68 0.85
N ASN A 255 3.43 6.32 -0.28
CA ASN A 255 2.95 5.37 -1.29
C ASN A 255 1.61 5.71 -2.00
N VAL A 256 0.98 6.84 -1.68
CA VAL A 256 -0.28 7.28 -2.30
C VAL A 256 -0.03 8.51 -3.16
N GLU A 257 0.49 9.59 -2.56
CA GLU A 257 0.89 10.79 -3.28
C GLU A 257 2.32 10.62 -3.80
N ARG A 258 2.52 10.79 -5.10
CA ARG A 258 3.81 10.46 -5.73
C ARG A 258 4.31 11.61 -6.57
N LEU A 259 5.52 12.05 -6.25
CA LEU A 259 6.29 12.99 -7.05
C LEU A 259 7.31 12.23 -7.89
N LYS A 260 7.10 12.24 -9.21
CA LYS A 260 7.95 11.56 -10.19
C LYS A 260 8.84 12.58 -10.91
N LEU A 261 10.13 12.26 -10.98
CA LEU A 261 11.16 13.10 -11.58
C LEU A 261 11.75 12.37 -12.78
N TYR A 262 11.62 12.95 -13.96
CA TYR A 262 12.04 12.37 -15.24
C TYR A 262 13.16 13.19 -15.88
N GLU A 263 14.12 12.50 -16.47
CA GLU A 263 15.06 13.08 -17.42
C GLU A 263 14.51 13.01 -18.84
N GLY A 264 14.53 14.13 -19.54
CA GLY A 264 13.90 14.28 -20.85
C GLY A 264 12.48 14.81 -20.76
N VAL A 265 11.83 14.86 -21.92
CA VAL A 265 10.45 15.30 -22.17
C VAL A 265 9.80 14.31 -23.14
N GLY A 266 8.48 14.34 -23.29
CA GLY A 266 7.75 13.43 -24.17
C GLY A 266 7.62 12.00 -23.62
N GLU A 267 7.30 11.06 -24.51
CA GLU A 267 7.06 9.65 -24.16
C GLU A 267 8.35 8.87 -23.83
N ASP A 268 9.49 9.29 -24.40
CA ASP A 268 10.80 8.63 -24.23
C ASP A 268 11.55 9.06 -22.94
N ARG A 269 10.91 9.87 -22.10
CA ARG A 269 11.50 10.37 -20.83
C ARG A 269 11.79 9.22 -19.87
N GLN A 270 12.92 9.29 -19.16
CA GLN A 270 13.33 8.25 -18.24
C GLN A 270 13.03 8.65 -16.79
N LEU A 271 12.29 7.82 -16.05
CA LEU A 271 12.05 8.00 -14.63
C LEU A 271 13.39 7.89 -13.87
N ARG A 272 13.66 8.82 -12.95
CA ARG A 272 14.89 8.83 -12.15
C ARG A 272 14.67 8.76 -10.66
N ALA A 273 13.54 9.28 -10.19
CA ALA A 273 13.18 9.21 -8.80
C ALA A 273 11.65 9.27 -8.65
N GLU A 274 11.12 8.46 -7.74
CA GLU A 274 9.75 8.50 -7.26
C GLU A 274 9.80 8.78 -5.76
N LEU A 275 9.26 9.93 -5.35
CA LEU A 275 9.31 10.42 -3.97
C LEU A 275 7.90 10.42 -3.37
N SER A 276 7.77 9.96 -2.14
CA SER A 276 6.52 10.01 -1.37
C SER A 276 6.81 10.06 0.14
N GLY A 277 5.78 10.34 0.94
CA GLY A 277 5.87 10.41 2.40
C GLY A 277 6.30 11.80 2.92
N SER A 278 6.59 11.87 4.21
CA SER A 278 7.02 13.10 4.91
C SER A 278 8.52 13.12 5.21
N ALA A 279 9.26 12.09 4.79
CA ALA A 279 10.72 12.07 4.92
C ALA A 279 11.35 13.07 3.94
N HIS A 280 12.34 13.83 4.41
CA HIS A 280 13.03 14.80 3.55
C HIS A 280 13.77 14.05 2.44
N PRO A 281 13.54 14.32 1.14
CA PRO A 281 14.15 13.55 0.05
C PRO A 281 15.62 13.94 -0.21
N GLY A 282 16.06 15.12 0.25
CA GLY A 282 17.39 15.66 -0.04
C GLY A 282 17.48 16.32 -1.41
N THR A 283 18.70 16.49 -1.92
CA THR A 283 18.97 17.02 -3.26
C THR A 283 18.87 15.89 -4.29
N VAL A 284 18.11 16.13 -5.36
CA VAL A 284 18.00 15.21 -6.50
C VAL A 284 18.66 15.82 -7.73
N TRP A 285 19.43 15.00 -8.46
CA TRP A 285 20.15 15.39 -9.66
C TRP A 285 19.55 14.74 -10.91
N LEU A 286 19.14 15.56 -11.87
CA LEU A 286 18.75 15.14 -13.22
C LEU A 286 19.81 15.63 -14.21
N LEU A 287 20.50 14.71 -14.87
CA LEU A 287 21.64 14.94 -15.75
C LEU A 287 21.21 15.24 -17.20
N SER A 288 20.13 16.00 -17.34
CA SER A 288 19.56 16.42 -18.61
C SER A 288 19.30 17.93 -18.59
N ASP A 289 19.41 18.56 -19.75
CA ASP A 289 19.05 19.97 -19.94
C ASP A 289 17.53 20.18 -20.03
N GLN A 290 16.78 19.10 -20.26
CA GLN A 290 15.33 19.05 -20.23
C GLN A 290 14.85 17.99 -19.25
N SER A 291 13.89 18.32 -18.40
CA SER A 291 13.36 17.40 -17.38
C SER A 291 11.86 17.60 -17.20
N THR A 292 11.14 16.52 -16.91
CA THR A 292 9.72 16.56 -16.56
C THR A 292 9.52 16.18 -15.11
N VAL A 293 8.68 16.92 -14.40
CA VAL A 293 8.29 16.63 -13.03
C VAL A 293 6.78 16.44 -13.00
N GLU A 294 6.32 15.36 -12.38
CA GLU A 294 4.90 15.03 -12.28
C GLU A 294 4.51 14.74 -10.83
N PHE A 295 3.41 15.34 -10.37
CA PHE A 295 2.85 15.06 -9.06
C PHE A 295 1.43 14.54 -9.21
N ILE A 296 1.12 13.44 -8.52
CA ILE A 296 -0.19 12.80 -8.52
C ILE A 296 -0.66 12.68 -7.07
N SER A 297 -1.87 13.17 -6.79
CA SER A 297 -2.55 13.08 -5.49
C SER A 297 -3.99 12.59 -5.66
N ASP A 298 -4.52 11.94 -4.62
CA ASP A 298 -5.89 11.44 -4.55
C ASP A 298 -6.88 12.41 -3.87
N ASP A 299 -6.42 13.61 -3.47
CA ASP A 299 -7.18 14.67 -2.78
C ASP A 299 -7.84 14.23 -1.45
N ALA A 300 -7.55 13.04 -0.94
CA ALA A 300 -8.27 12.50 0.21
C ALA A 300 -7.80 13.12 1.54
N ASN A 301 -6.59 13.69 1.56
CA ASN A 301 -5.91 14.13 2.78
C ASN A 301 -5.42 15.59 2.72
N ASN A 302 -5.40 16.26 3.87
CA ASN A 302 -5.12 17.70 3.98
C ASN A 302 -3.63 18.01 4.24
N LEU A 303 -2.71 17.18 3.72
CA LEU A 303 -1.27 17.36 3.90
C LEU A 303 -0.76 18.61 3.18
N SER A 304 0.40 19.10 3.58
CA SER A 304 0.86 20.43 3.15
C SER A 304 1.56 20.45 1.78
N GLY A 305 1.68 19.30 1.11
CA GLY A 305 2.31 19.18 -0.20
C GLY A 305 3.83 19.38 -0.12
N PHE A 306 4.42 19.90 -1.20
CA PHE A 306 5.85 20.17 -1.24
C PHE A 306 6.17 21.51 -1.89
N ASN A 307 7.35 22.02 -1.55
CA ASN A 307 7.95 23.17 -2.23
C ASN A 307 9.37 22.78 -2.63
N ALA A 308 9.67 22.93 -3.92
CA ALA A 308 10.94 22.61 -4.52
C ALA A 308 11.57 23.84 -5.18
N THR A 309 12.89 23.90 -5.10
CA THR A 309 13.72 24.91 -5.79
C THR A 309 14.71 24.19 -6.68
N TYR A 310 14.92 24.70 -7.89
CA TYR A 310 15.87 24.11 -8.83
C TYR A 310 16.96 25.10 -9.23
N SER A 311 18.12 24.57 -9.59
CA SER A 311 19.26 25.33 -10.09
C SER A 311 20.02 24.54 -11.14
N ALA A 312 20.58 25.23 -12.12
CA ALA A 312 21.41 24.66 -13.16
C ALA A 312 22.84 24.49 -12.65
N ALA A 313 23.44 23.35 -12.95
CA ALA A 313 24.80 23.02 -12.56
C ALA A 313 25.51 22.30 -13.71
N ASN A 314 26.80 22.60 -13.90
CA ASN A 314 27.60 21.92 -14.90
C ASN A 314 28.21 20.63 -14.30
N THR A 315 27.78 19.48 -14.78
CA THR A 315 28.24 18.15 -14.33
C THR A 315 29.25 17.50 -15.29
N SER A 316 29.55 18.15 -16.42
CA SER A 316 30.47 17.61 -17.44
C SER A 316 31.93 17.50 -16.94
N THR A 317 32.30 18.30 -15.95
CA THR A 317 33.66 18.36 -15.36
C THR A 317 33.80 17.55 -14.08
N LEU A 318 32.82 16.71 -13.73
CA LEU A 318 32.87 15.91 -12.50
C LEU A 318 34.02 14.89 -12.55
N SER A 319 34.84 14.88 -11.50
CA SER A 319 35.87 13.86 -11.32
C SER A 319 35.26 12.50 -10.97
N ASN A 320 36.01 11.41 -11.14
CA ASN A 320 35.55 10.08 -10.74
C ASN A 320 35.22 10.03 -9.23
N GLN A 321 35.98 10.76 -8.39
CA GLN A 321 35.70 10.84 -6.96
C GLN A 321 34.34 11.50 -6.69
N GLN A 322 34.03 12.62 -7.36
CA GLN A 322 32.75 13.31 -7.17
C GLN A 322 31.55 12.49 -7.66
N LYS A 323 31.74 11.63 -8.66
CA LYS A 323 30.68 10.76 -9.18
C LYS A 323 30.29 9.62 -8.23
N LEU A 324 31.23 9.12 -7.41
CA LEU A 324 31.00 7.96 -6.54
C LEU A 324 30.79 8.33 -5.07
N THR A 325 31.47 9.37 -4.60
CA THR A 325 31.42 9.73 -3.18
C THR A 325 30.02 10.19 -2.79
N CYS A 326 29.37 9.44 -1.89
CA CYS A 326 28.07 9.76 -1.37
C CYS A 326 27.92 9.25 0.08
N PRO A 327 27.76 10.17 1.06
CA PRO A 327 27.42 9.83 2.44
C PRO A 327 25.90 9.74 2.67
N PHE A 328 25.08 9.86 1.62
CA PHE A 328 23.61 9.84 1.65
C PHE A 328 22.88 10.89 2.52
N GLU A 329 23.58 11.72 3.30
CA GLU A 329 23.00 12.79 4.13
C GLU A 329 22.16 13.82 3.35
N GLN A 330 22.57 14.12 2.12
CA GLN A 330 21.94 15.13 1.27
C GLN A 330 21.18 14.54 0.08
N GLY A 331 20.81 13.25 0.13
CA GLY A 331 20.12 12.54 -0.95
C GLY A 331 20.98 11.46 -1.62
N MET A 332 20.57 10.96 -2.78
CA MET A 332 21.25 9.86 -3.51
C MET A 332 22.52 10.28 -4.26
N CYS A 333 22.94 11.54 -4.14
CA CYS A 333 24.07 12.12 -4.88
C CYS A 333 23.94 11.89 -6.40
N PHE A 334 24.89 11.16 -7.01
CA PHE A 334 24.88 10.81 -8.44
C PHE A 334 24.60 9.32 -8.71
N TRP A 335 24.24 8.55 -7.68
CA TRP A 335 23.86 7.14 -7.83
C TRP A 335 22.51 6.99 -8.54
N ARG A 336 22.35 5.88 -9.27
CA ARG A 336 21.18 5.60 -10.10
C ARG A 336 20.63 4.23 -9.79
N GLN A 337 19.32 4.12 -9.68
CA GLN A 337 18.64 2.84 -9.61
C GLN A 337 18.63 2.17 -10.98
N ASP A 338 18.49 0.85 -11.00
CA ASP A 338 18.40 0.05 -12.20
C ASP A 338 16.95 -0.39 -12.44
N ASP A 339 16.29 0.16 -13.46
CA ASP A 339 14.87 -0.12 -13.76
C ASP A 339 14.59 -1.60 -14.16
N ALA A 340 15.65 -2.39 -14.39
CA ALA A 340 15.56 -3.78 -14.86
C ALA A 340 15.64 -4.84 -13.75
N ASP A 341 15.79 -4.44 -12.49
CA ASP A 341 15.92 -5.34 -11.34
C ASP A 341 14.58 -5.59 -10.60
N ASP A 342 14.63 -6.22 -9.42
CA ASP A 342 13.44 -6.59 -8.65
C ASP A 342 12.97 -5.47 -7.67
N GLY A 343 13.61 -4.30 -7.69
CA GLY A 343 13.21 -3.11 -6.94
C GLY A 343 14.35 -2.14 -6.61
N ASP A 344 13.96 -0.97 -6.08
CA ASP A 344 14.89 0.13 -5.82
C ASP A 344 15.43 0.14 -4.39
N TRP A 345 16.70 0.53 -4.23
CA TRP A 345 17.23 0.96 -2.93
C TRP A 345 16.48 2.20 -2.45
N TYR A 346 16.23 2.33 -1.15
CA TYR A 346 15.61 3.56 -0.64
C TYR A 346 16.39 4.14 0.53
N ARG A 347 16.34 5.46 0.63
CA ARG A 347 17.04 6.23 1.66
C ARG A 347 16.16 6.31 2.90
N THR A 348 16.73 6.01 4.06
CA THR A 348 16.00 6.04 5.34
C THR A 348 16.89 6.54 6.47
N SER A 349 16.28 6.85 7.62
CA SER A 349 16.97 7.29 8.83
C SER A 349 16.41 6.58 10.06
N GLY A 350 17.28 6.34 11.05
CA GLY A 350 16.91 5.55 12.23
C GLY A 350 16.76 4.06 11.92
N SER A 351 15.97 3.35 12.72
CA SER A 351 15.81 1.90 12.61
C SER A 351 14.83 1.51 11.51
N THR A 352 15.17 0.48 10.73
CA THR A 352 14.22 -0.12 9.79
C THR A 352 13.12 -0.89 10.54
N PHE A 353 11.98 -1.11 9.88
CA PHE A 353 10.89 -1.94 10.41
C PHE A 353 10.76 -3.22 9.56
N PRO A 354 10.76 -4.42 10.17
CA PRO A 354 10.82 -4.71 11.59
C PRO A 354 12.21 -4.40 12.22
N PRO A 355 12.28 -4.03 13.51
CA PRO A 355 13.48 -3.48 14.16
C PRO A 355 14.63 -4.49 14.39
N LEU A 356 14.69 -5.57 13.61
CA LEU A 356 15.56 -6.72 13.82
C LEU A 356 16.36 -7.14 12.57
N SER A 357 16.37 -6.33 11.51
CA SER A 357 17.02 -6.68 10.23
C SER A 357 17.92 -5.60 9.66
N GLY A 358 17.59 -4.32 9.82
CA GLY A 358 18.44 -3.21 9.36
C GLY A 358 19.17 -2.49 10.51
N PRO A 359 20.07 -1.55 10.17
CA PRO A 359 20.84 -0.83 11.18
C PRO A 359 19.92 0.07 12.02
N SER A 360 20.23 0.17 13.31
CA SER A 360 19.47 1.01 14.25
C SER A 360 19.73 2.51 14.05
N ALA A 361 20.89 2.85 13.49
CA ALA A 361 21.35 4.21 13.23
C ALA A 361 22.31 4.23 12.03
N ASP A 362 22.41 5.40 11.41
CA ASP A 362 23.36 5.75 10.36
C ASP A 362 24.82 5.67 10.84
N HIS A 363 25.78 5.39 9.93
CA HIS A 363 27.20 5.32 10.29
C HIS A 363 27.85 6.71 10.34
N THR A 364 27.55 7.58 9.36
CA THR A 364 28.11 8.94 9.26
C THR A 364 27.98 9.77 10.55
N LEU A 365 26.77 9.81 11.13
CA LEU A 365 26.44 10.56 12.34
C LEU A 365 26.32 9.69 13.59
N ALA A 366 26.37 8.36 13.44
CA ALA A 366 26.22 7.37 14.53
C ALA A 366 24.97 7.60 15.40
N ASN A 367 23.91 8.17 14.82
CA ASN A 367 22.66 8.49 15.51
C ASN A 367 21.45 8.30 14.57
N GLY A 368 20.24 8.32 15.13
CA GLY A 368 19.01 8.12 14.35
C GLY A 368 18.62 9.31 13.44
N SER A 369 19.46 10.34 13.32
CA SER A 369 19.20 11.52 12.46
C SER A 369 19.99 11.53 11.16
N GLY A 370 21.02 10.68 11.03
CA GLY A 370 21.72 10.47 9.76
C GLY A 370 20.94 9.57 8.80
N PHE A 371 21.39 9.51 7.56
CA PHE A 371 20.71 8.82 6.48
C PHE A 371 21.62 7.83 5.78
N TYR A 372 21.14 6.60 5.64
CA TYR A 372 21.76 5.55 4.86
C TYR A 372 20.77 5.03 3.81
N ILE A 373 21.22 4.15 2.93
CA ILE A 373 20.36 3.46 1.97
C ILE A 373 20.20 1.99 2.34
N VAL A 374 19.02 1.43 2.09
CA VAL A 374 18.71 0.04 2.40
C VAL A 374 17.80 -0.56 1.34
N THR A 375 17.92 -1.86 1.12
CA THR A 375 17.02 -2.62 0.26
C THR A 375 15.60 -2.70 0.83
N PRO A 376 14.54 -2.68 0.01
CA PRO A 376 13.16 -2.83 0.46
C PRO A 376 12.88 -4.23 0.99
N ARG A 377 11.81 -4.34 1.80
CA ARG A 377 11.33 -5.61 2.32
C ARG A 377 10.90 -6.53 1.17
N SER A 378 11.24 -7.80 1.27
CA SER A 378 10.90 -8.82 0.26
C SER A 378 10.17 -10.02 0.88
N PRO A 379 8.92 -9.84 1.35
CA PRO A 379 8.09 -10.96 1.79
C PRO A 379 7.87 -11.90 0.61
N GLY A 380 8.31 -13.15 0.73
CA GLY A 380 8.26 -14.15 -0.33
C GLY A 380 9.25 -15.27 -0.11
N GLN A 381 9.31 -16.25 -1.01
CA GLN A 381 10.27 -17.36 -0.99
C GLN A 381 11.33 -17.27 -2.09
N TRP A 382 11.35 -16.17 -2.86
CA TRP A 382 12.12 -16.05 -4.09
C TRP A 382 13.34 -15.15 -3.89
N LEU A 383 14.43 -15.49 -4.59
CA LEU A 383 15.62 -14.64 -4.65
C LEU A 383 15.28 -13.35 -5.40
N LYS A 384 15.70 -12.20 -4.85
CA LYS A 384 15.54 -10.88 -5.49
C LYS A 384 16.89 -10.17 -5.62
N SER A 385 17.08 -9.42 -6.71
CA SER A 385 18.25 -8.58 -6.94
C SER A 385 17.90 -7.09 -6.90
N PHE A 386 18.75 -6.30 -6.26
CA PHE A 386 18.64 -4.84 -6.12
C PHE A 386 19.97 -4.20 -6.52
N ARG A 387 19.99 -3.34 -7.51
CA ARG A 387 21.19 -2.83 -8.17
C ARG A 387 21.26 -1.31 -8.12
N LEU A 388 22.36 -0.79 -7.60
CA LEU A 388 22.65 0.64 -7.57
C LEU A 388 23.89 0.94 -8.43
N GLN A 389 23.71 1.74 -9.48
CA GLN A 389 24.73 2.00 -10.49
C GLN A 389 25.34 3.41 -10.36
N SER A 390 26.65 3.50 -10.57
CA SER A 390 27.35 4.78 -10.68
C SER A 390 27.17 5.40 -12.07
N LEU A 391 27.46 6.70 -12.18
CA LEU A 391 27.75 7.29 -13.48
C LEU A 391 28.99 6.65 -14.11
N PRO A 392 29.09 6.62 -15.45
CA PRO A 392 30.26 6.06 -16.12
C PRO A 392 31.55 6.81 -15.74
N LEU A 393 32.54 6.06 -15.29
CA LEU A 393 33.84 6.55 -14.89
C LEU A 393 34.79 6.61 -16.07
N SER A 394 35.63 7.64 -16.07
CA SER A 394 36.69 7.78 -17.07
C SER A 394 37.88 6.91 -16.68
N PRO A 395 38.61 6.33 -17.64
CA PRO A 395 39.80 5.53 -17.35
C PRO A 395 40.84 6.35 -16.59
N HIS A 396 41.55 5.71 -15.66
CA HIS A 396 42.53 6.36 -14.81
C HIS A 396 43.82 5.52 -14.75
N PRO A 397 45.01 6.13 -14.91
CA PRO A 397 46.26 5.38 -15.00
C PRO A 397 46.68 4.76 -13.66
N GLU A 398 46.29 5.39 -12.55
CA GLU A 398 46.59 4.92 -11.19
C GLU A 398 45.40 4.16 -10.62
N ALA A 399 45.70 3.22 -9.73
CA ALA A 399 44.69 2.45 -9.02
C ALA A 399 44.02 3.32 -7.95
N MET A 400 42.70 3.24 -7.86
CA MET A 400 41.89 4.04 -6.93
C MET A 400 41.30 3.15 -5.85
N CYS A 401 41.07 3.67 -4.64
CA CYS A 401 40.41 2.92 -3.59
C CYS A 401 38.94 3.32 -3.46
N LEU A 402 38.05 2.34 -3.65
CA LEU A 402 36.65 2.46 -3.30
C LEU A 402 36.46 1.91 -1.88
N SER A 403 35.99 2.75 -0.98
CA SER A 403 35.63 2.39 0.40
C SER A 403 34.16 2.67 0.67
N PHE A 404 33.52 1.85 1.48
CA PHE A 404 32.11 1.98 1.84
C PHE A 404 31.83 1.26 3.15
N TRP A 405 30.74 1.61 3.80
CA TRP A 405 30.20 0.88 4.94
C TRP A 405 29.00 0.07 4.51
N TYR A 406 28.91 -1.16 5.00
CA TYR A 406 27.78 -2.04 4.74
C TYR A 406 27.28 -2.68 6.03
N HIS A 407 25.98 -2.89 6.10
CA HIS A 407 25.33 -3.61 7.18
C HIS A 407 24.53 -4.76 6.58
N MET A 408 24.76 -5.95 7.12
CA MET A 408 24.22 -7.21 6.64
C MET A 408 23.82 -8.03 7.86
N PHE A 409 22.57 -7.89 8.29
CA PHE A 409 22.07 -8.50 9.51
C PHE A 409 20.73 -9.21 9.28
N GLY A 410 20.68 -10.48 9.68
CA GLY A 410 19.47 -11.28 9.57
C GLY A 410 19.75 -12.69 9.07
N GLU A 411 18.77 -13.57 9.25
CA GLU A 411 18.90 -15.00 8.93
C GLU A 411 18.80 -15.27 7.42
N GLU A 412 18.18 -14.36 6.68
CA GLU A 412 17.82 -14.50 5.26
C GLU A 412 18.63 -13.53 4.37
N VAL A 413 19.67 -12.90 4.95
CA VAL A 413 20.61 -12.06 4.19
C VAL A 413 21.49 -12.97 3.33
N HIS A 414 21.45 -12.78 2.01
CA HIS A 414 22.16 -13.65 1.08
C HIS A 414 23.53 -13.09 0.68
N ARG A 415 23.59 -12.07 -0.18
CA ARG A 415 24.87 -11.61 -0.74
C ARG A 415 24.89 -10.14 -1.10
N LEU A 416 26.02 -9.48 -0.84
CA LEU A 416 26.37 -8.16 -1.36
C LEU A 416 27.58 -8.28 -2.29
N GLN A 417 27.49 -7.71 -3.49
CA GLN A 417 28.56 -7.66 -4.48
C GLN A 417 28.83 -6.24 -4.95
N VAL A 418 30.10 -5.98 -5.30
CA VAL A 418 30.49 -4.82 -6.10
C VAL A 418 31.01 -5.32 -7.44
N LEU A 419 30.37 -4.84 -8.50
CA LEU A 419 30.61 -5.22 -9.88
C LEU A 419 31.23 -4.05 -10.63
N LEU A 420 32.17 -4.34 -11.53
CA LEU A 420 32.60 -3.43 -12.57
C LEU A 420 31.98 -3.88 -13.89
N GLU A 421 31.17 -3.01 -14.48
CA GLU A 421 30.54 -3.25 -15.77
C GLU A 421 31.18 -2.36 -16.84
N ASP A 422 31.87 -3.00 -17.78
CA ASP A 422 32.37 -2.37 -18.99
C ASP A 422 31.81 -3.07 -20.26
N SER A 423 32.63 -3.83 -20.99
CA SER A 423 32.17 -4.79 -21.99
C SER A 423 31.90 -6.18 -21.39
N ALA A 424 32.40 -6.43 -20.17
CA ALA A 424 32.13 -7.62 -19.38
C ALA A 424 31.79 -7.21 -17.93
N VAL A 425 31.17 -8.13 -17.19
CA VAL A 425 30.87 -7.94 -15.76
C VAL A 425 31.97 -8.62 -14.96
N THR A 426 32.64 -7.89 -14.07
CA THR A 426 33.66 -8.43 -13.18
C THR A 426 33.32 -8.16 -11.71
N VAL A 427 33.35 -9.21 -10.88
CA VAL A 427 33.10 -9.09 -9.43
C VAL A 427 34.39 -8.71 -8.74
N VAL A 428 34.42 -7.56 -8.08
CA VAL A 428 35.63 -7.05 -7.39
C VAL A 428 35.52 -7.12 -5.87
N PHE A 429 34.30 -7.23 -5.34
CA PHE A 429 34.03 -7.46 -3.93
C PHE A 429 32.80 -8.34 -3.78
N GLN A 430 32.82 -9.25 -2.81
CA GLN A 430 31.69 -10.11 -2.47
C GLN A 430 31.68 -10.45 -0.99
N ARG A 431 30.50 -10.39 -0.36
CA ARG A 431 30.25 -10.86 1.00
C ARG A 431 28.95 -11.67 1.01
N ASP A 432 28.98 -12.81 1.69
CA ASP A 432 27.88 -13.76 1.77
C ASP A 432 27.46 -13.94 3.23
N GLY A 433 26.16 -13.94 3.49
CA GLY A 433 25.56 -14.23 4.79
C GLY A 433 25.54 -13.07 5.79
N ASN A 434 25.39 -13.42 7.06
CA ASN A 434 25.16 -12.49 8.16
C ASN A 434 26.49 -12.05 8.80
N TYR A 435 26.67 -10.74 8.98
CA TYR A 435 27.85 -10.13 9.63
C TYR A 435 27.50 -9.47 10.98
N GLY A 436 26.31 -9.76 11.50
CA GLY A 436 25.82 -9.23 12.78
C GLY A 436 25.29 -7.80 12.66
N ASP A 437 24.69 -7.32 13.75
CA ASP A 437 24.13 -5.98 13.85
C ASP A 437 25.22 -4.92 14.10
N ASN A 438 26.14 -4.76 13.14
CA ASN A 438 27.17 -3.74 13.17
C ASN A 438 27.46 -3.25 11.74
N TRP A 439 27.85 -1.99 11.62
CA TRP A 439 28.41 -1.45 10.39
C TRP A 439 29.80 -2.06 10.14
N ASN A 440 29.99 -2.60 8.95
CA ASN A 440 31.22 -3.24 8.52
C ASN A 440 31.90 -2.41 7.43
N TYR A 441 33.22 -2.31 7.49
CA TYR A 441 33.99 -1.55 6.50
C TYR A 441 34.38 -2.44 5.31
N GLY A 442 34.05 -1.99 4.10
CA GLY A 442 34.45 -2.58 2.83
C GLY A 442 35.42 -1.68 2.08
N GLN A 443 36.44 -2.28 1.47
CA GLN A 443 37.33 -1.57 0.54
C GLN A 443 37.72 -2.45 -0.64
N VAL A 444 37.89 -1.84 -1.82
CA VAL A 444 38.32 -2.51 -3.04
C VAL A 444 39.16 -1.58 -3.91
N THR A 445 40.29 -2.08 -4.40
CA THR A 445 41.15 -1.33 -5.31
C THR A 445 40.66 -1.50 -6.74
N LEU A 446 40.34 -0.38 -7.39
CA LEU A 446 39.81 -0.31 -8.74
C LEU A 446 40.90 0.02 -9.76
N HIS A 447 40.98 -0.77 -10.82
CA HIS A 447 41.85 -0.55 -11.96
C HIS A 447 41.01 -0.20 -13.19
N LEU A 448 40.86 1.09 -13.48
CA LEU A 448 39.96 1.58 -14.53
C LEU A 448 40.70 1.75 -15.87
N THR A 449 40.75 0.69 -16.68
CA THR A 449 41.38 0.73 -18.02
C THR A 449 40.46 1.29 -19.11
N THR A 450 39.16 1.13 -18.91
CA THR A 450 38.08 1.43 -19.87
C THR A 450 37.01 2.26 -19.17
N LYS A 451 36.09 2.85 -19.95
CA LYS A 451 34.93 3.54 -19.40
C LYS A 451 34.02 2.51 -18.72
N THR A 452 33.92 2.58 -17.40
CA THR A 452 33.36 1.50 -16.57
C THR A 452 32.33 2.08 -15.60
N LYS A 453 31.27 1.32 -15.29
CA LYS A 453 30.33 1.62 -14.20
C LYS A 453 30.65 0.75 -12.99
N VAL A 454 30.51 1.32 -11.80
CA VAL A 454 30.51 0.55 -10.55
C VAL A 454 29.07 0.27 -10.17
N VAL A 455 28.75 -0.99 -9.89
CA VAL A 455 27.40 -1.40 -9.48
C VAL A 455 27.47 -2.12 -8.14
N PHE A 456 26.68 -1.66 -7.18
CA PHE A 456 26.40 -2.40 -5.96
C PHE A 456 25.18 -3.29 -6.20
N GLU A 457 25.34 -4.59 -6.08
CA GLU A 457 24.26 -5.56 -6.22
C GLU A 457 24.01 -6.26 -4.89
N ALA A 458 22.81 -6.11 -4.36
CA ALA A 458 22.33 -6.84 -3.19
C ALA A 458 21.37 -7.94 -3.66
N LEU A 459 21.72 -9.18 -3.33
CA LEU A 459 20.88 -10.34 -3.50
C LEU A 459 20.26 -10.70 -2.16
N LYS A 460 18.94 -10.91 -2.16
CA LYS A 460 18.15 -11.23 -0.98
C LYS A 460 17.43 -12.54 -1.18
N GLU A 461 17.46 -13.41 -0.17
CA GLU A 461 16.55 -14.55 -0.10
C GLU A 461 15.19 -14.09 0.43
N GLY A 462 14.16 -14.87 0.13
CA GLY A 462 12.81 -14.56 0.57
C GLY A 462 12.69 -14.57 2.10
N GLY A 463 12.03 -13.55 2.67
CA GLY A 463 11.92 -13.43 4.13
C GLY A 463 11.76 -12.00 4.64
N MET A 464 11.68 -11.86 5.96
CA MET A 464 11.43 -10.58 6.66
C MET A 464 12.67 -10.03 7.37
N ARG A 465 13.77 -10.80 7.46
CA ARG A 465 15.04 -10.39 8.08
C ARG A 465 16.22 -10.55 7.12
N ASN A 466 16.20 -9.73 6.07
CA ASN A 466 17.15 -9.78 4.95
C ASN A 466 17.62 -8.39 4.50
N ASP A 467 17.58 -7.39 5.37
CA ASP A 467 17.97 -6.04 4.99
C ASP A 467 19.48 -5.97 4.73
N ILE A 468 19.85 -5.36 3.61
CA ILE A 468 21.23 -4.99 3.29
C ILE A 468 21.25 -3.48 3.17
N ALA A 469 22.10 -2.83 3.96
CA ALA A 469 22.26 -1.38 3.95
C ALA A 469 23.68 -0.98 3.56
N LEU A 470 23.80 0.20 2.94
CA LEU A 470 25.05 0.82 2.54
C LEU A 470 25.09 2.25 3.05
N ASP A 471 26.29 2.69 3.42
CA ASP A 471 26.55 4.07 3.82
C ASP A 471 27.98 4.50 3.46
N ASP A 472 28.25 5.81 3.47
CA ASP A 472 29.59 6.40 3.41
C ASP A 472 30.44 5.88 2.23
N ILE A 473 29.85 5.81 1.03
CA ILE A 473 30.58 5.41 -0.17
C ILE A 473 31.56 6.52 -0.54
N ALA A 474 32.84 6.19 -0.68
CA ALA A 474 33.88 7.15 -1.02
C ALA A 474 34.91 6.54 -1.97
N LEU A 475 35.41 7.38 -2.89
CA LEU A 475 36.49 7.00 -3.81
C LEU A 475 37.69 7.93 -3.59
N THR A 476 38.85 7.36 -3.26
CA THR A 476 40.12 8.08 -3.12
C THR A 476 41.05 7.81 -4.31
N ALA A 477 41.98 8.74 -4.56
CA ALA A 477 42.89 8.66 -5.71
C ALA A 477 44.01 7.63 -5.54
N ASP A 478 44.27 7.19 -4.31
CA ASP A 478 45.34 6.24 -3.97
C ASP A 478 44.79 4.80 -3.92
N PRO A 479 45.64 3.76 -4.14
CA PRO A 479 45.25 2.38 -3.90
C PRO A 479 44.88 2.14 -2.44
N CYS A 480 44.04 1.13 -2.19
CA CYS A 480 43.60 0.86 -0.83
C CYS A 480 44.78 0.48 0.08
N GLY A 481 44.71 0.93 1.33
CA GLY A 481 45.65 0.55 2.38
C GLY A 481 45.55 -0.93 2.76
N PRO A 482 46.32 -1.38 3.77
CA PRO A 482 46.21 -2.75 4.27
C PRO A 482 44.75 -3.05 4.63
N ALA A 483 44.26 -4.23 4.22
CA ALA A 483 42.89 -4.62 4.50
C ALA A 483 42.62 -4.57 6.02
N PRO A 484 41.52 -3.94 6.46
CA PRO A 484 41.10 -4.03 7.85
C PRO A 484 40.81 -5.48 8.24
N PRO A 485 40.81 -5.80 9.54
CA PRO A 485 40.48 -7.15 10.00
C PRO A 485 39.14 -7.58 9.41
N GLU A 486 39.12 -8.76 8.78
CA GLU A 486 37.89 -9.26 8.17
C GLU A 486 36.79 -9.39 9.23
N PRO A 487 35.60 -8.81 8.99
CA PRO A 487 34.49 -8.98 9.91
C PRO A 487 34.15 -10.46 9.97
N THR A 488 33.94 -10.95 11.21
CA THR A 488 33.61 -12.34 11.42
C THR A 488 32.17 -12.55 10.99
N ASN A 489 31.96 -13.36 9.94
CA ASN A 489 30.62 -13.82 9.60
C ASN A 489 30.03 -14.47 10.85
N VAL A 490 28.89 -13.96 11.32
CA VAL A 490 28.16 -14.55 12.42
C VAL A 490 27.43 -15.71 11.79
N PRO A 491 27.85 -16.97 12.04
CA PRO A 491 27.11 -18.09 11.50
C PRO A 491 25.67 -17.94 11.97
N PRO A 492 24.67 -18.14 11.10
CA PRO A 492 23.32 -18.33 11.60
C PRO A 492 23.41 -19.36 12.73
N PRO A 493 22.78 -19.11 13.90
CA PRO A 493 22.97 -19.92 15.08
C PRO A 493 22.92 -21.38 14.64
N THR A 494 24.03 -22.12 14.83
CA THR A 494 24.08 -23.52 14.45
C THR A 494 22.94 -24.18 15.20
N THR A 495 21.84 -24.40 14.50
CA THR A 495 20.73 -25.20 14.98
C THR A 495 21.38 -26.52 15.30
N THR A 496 21.41 -26.85 16.59
CA THR A 496 21.84 -28.16 17.07
C THR A 496 21.25 -29.22 16.15
N ALA A 497 22.08 -30.19 15.74
CA ALA A 497 21.73 -31.26 14.82
C ALA A 497 20.24 -31.63 14.92
N PRO A 498 19.50 -31.70 13.80
CA PRO A 498 18.05 -31.75 13.81
C PRO A 498 17.60 -32.82 14.80
N ILE A 499 16.99 -32.37 15.89
CA ILE A 499 16.22 -33.24 16.75
C ILE A 499 15.21 -33.88 15.80
N PRO A 500 15.11 -35.22 15.75
CA PRO A 500 14.39 -35.92 14.69
C PRO A 500 13.04 -35.26 14.39
N VAL A 501 12.72 -35.08 13.11
CA VAL A 501 11.45 -34.54 12.57
C VAL A 501 10.24 -35.44 12.92
N ASP A 502 10.42 -36.38 13.83
CA ASP A 502 9.42 -37.32 14.27
C ASP A 502 8.71 -36.73 15.49
N CYS A 503 7.41 -36.42 15.30
CA CYS A 503 6.53 -35.89 16.35
C CYS A 503 6.29 -36.88 17.50
N GLY A 504 6.90 -38.06 17.50
CA GLY A 504 7.12 -38.85 18.71
C GLY A 504 5.85 -39.40 19.37
N GLY A 505 5.00 -40.07 18.59
CA GLY A 505 3.94 -40.97 19.07
C GLY A 505 2.60 -40.33 19.49
N PRO A 506 1.61 -41.19 19.84
CA PRO A 506 0.63 -41.74 18.89
C PRO A 506 -0.24 -40.64 18.24
N PHE A 507 -0.44 -40.74 16.93
CA PHE A 507 -1.23 -39.80 16.12
C PHE A 507 -2.75 -39.94 16.33
N ASP A 508 -3.20 -41.06 16.91
CA ASP A 508 -4.61 -41.30 17.26
C ASP A 508 -4.78 -41.38 18.78
N LEU A 509 -5.54 -40.45 19.34
CA LEU A 509 -5.84 -40.38 20.77
C LEU A 509 -7.31 -40.67 21.01
N TRP A 510 -7.60 -41.52 22.00
CA TRP A 510 -8.97 -41.95 22.32
C TRP A 510 -9.40 -41.46 23.71
N GLU A 511 -10.71 -41.30 23.89
CA GLU A 511 -11.36 -41.02 25.19
C GLU A 511 -10.97 -42.06 26.28
N PRO A 512 -11.04 -41.76 27.61
CA PRO A 512 -11.83 -40.72 28.26
C PRO A 512 -11.16 -39.35 28.43
N ASN A 513 -9.84 -39.29 28.64
CA ASN A 513 -9.07 -38.04 28.73
C ASN A 513 -7.60 -38.35 28.38
N SER A 514 -7.08 -37.76 27.31
CA SER A 514 -5.65 -37.89 26.96
C SER A 514 -5.00 -36.52 26.89
N THR A 515 -3.78 -36.42 27.42
CA THR A 515 -2.93 -35.24 27.34
C THR A 515 -1.88 -35.47 26.25
N PHE A 516 -1.64 -34.46 25.44
CA PHE A 516 -0.60 -34.47 24.41
C PHE A 516 0.10 -33.12 24.35
N SER A 517 1.28 -33.08 23.76
CA SER A 517 2.10 -31.88 23.67
C SER A 517 2.85 -31.84 22.36
N SER A 518 3.29 -30.64 21.97
CA SER A 518 4.21 -30.46 20.86
C SER A 518 5.55 -31.20 21.12
N PRO A 519 6.31 -31.50 20.07
CA PRO A 519 7.64 -32.12 20.22
C PRO A 519 8.53 -31.33 21.18
N ASN A 520 9.30 -32.04 22.01
CA ASN A 520 10.24 -31.50 23.00
C ASN A 520 9.64 -30.66 24.15
N TYR A 521 8.33 -30.39 24.21
CA TYR A 521 7.72 -29.59 25.27
C TYR A 521 8.10 -30.13 26.68
N PRO A 522 8.56 -29.28 27.63
CA PRO A 522 8.51 -27.80 27.62
C PRO A 522 9.75 -27.12 27.00
N GLN A 523 10.67 -27.87 26.41
CA GLN A 523 11.76 -27.32 25.60
C GLN A 523 11.24 -26.95 24.21
N SER A 524 12.01 -26.11 23.51
CA SER A 524 11.61 -25.63 22.20
C SER A 524 11.42 -26.74 21.18
N TYR A 525 10.34 -26.62 20.41
CA TYR A 525 10.06 -27.51 19.28
C TYR A 525 11.04 -27.26 18.14
N GLY A 526 11.12 -28.19 17.18
CA GLY A 526 11.99 -28.06 16.01
C GLY A 526 11.32 -27.36 14.82
N ASN A 527 12.15 -26.83 13.93
CA ASN A 527 11.75 -26.15 12.69
C ASN A 527 11.37 -27.18 11.61
N LYS A 528 10.52 -26.80 10.66
CA LYS A 528 10.01 -27.62 9.54
C LYS A 528 9.25 -28.88 9.99
N ALA A 529 8.58 -28.81 11.14
CA ALA A 529 7.75 -29.87 11.67
C ALA A 529 6.35 -29.81 11.07
N GLN A 530 5.79 -30.98 10.78
CA GLN A 530 4.40 -31.16 10.38
C GLN A 530 3.80 -32.28 11.22
N CYS A 531 3.12 -31.93 12.31
CA CYS A 531 2.53 -32.88 13.24
C CYS A 531 1.00 -32.91 13.12
N GLN A 532 0.41 -34.09 13.28
CA GLN A 532 -1.04 -34.30 13.28
C GLN A 532 -1.45 -35.17 14.47
N TRP A 533 -2.47 -34.74 15.21
CA TRP A 533 -3.15 -35.55 16.22
C TRP A 533 -4.64 -35.64 15.92
N THR A 534 -5.17 -36.84 15.81
CA THR A 534 -6.60 -37.11 15.62
C THR A 534 -7.19 -37.66 16.93
N LEU A 535 -8.15 -36.92 17.46
CA LEU A 535 -8.84 -37.18 18.72
C LEU A 535 -10.16 -37.90 18.41
N HIS A 536 -10.41 -39.02 19.07
CA HIS A 536 -11.59 -39.85 18.87
C HIS A 536 -12.43 -39.97 20.14
N ALA A 537 -13.73 -39.75 20.01
CA ALA A 537 -14.76 -40.05 21.01
C ALA A 537 -15.71 -41.14 20.50
N ALA A 538 -16.40 -41.81 21.43
CA ALA A 538 -17.44 -42.77 21.07
C ALA A 538 -18.58 -42.09 20.28
N ALA A 539 -19.23 -42.86 19.40
CA ALA A 539 -20.34 -42.35 18.59
C ALA A 539 -21.44 -41.74 19.48
N GLY A 540 -21.86 -40.51 19.17
CA GLY A 540 -22.85 -39.75 19.95
C GLY A 540 -22.29 -38.92 21.11
N ARG A 541 -20.96 -38.91 21.31
CA ARG A 541 -20.26 -37.99 22.21
C ARG A 541 -19.48 -36.96 21.41
N ASN A 542 -19.30 -35.79 22.00
CA ASN A 542 -18.52 -34.71 21.42
C ASN A 542 -17.25 -34.42 22.24
N LEU A 543 -16.27 -33.76 21.61
CA LEU A 543 -14.94 -33.54 22.15
C LEU A 543 -14.75 -32.09 22.62
N ALA A 544 -14.06 -31.91 23.75
CA ALA A 544 -13.66 -30.61 24.28
C ALA A 544 -12.14 -30.57 24.46
N LEU A 545 -11.46 -29.70 23.71
CA LEU A 545 -10.01 -29.52 23.70
C LEU A 545 -9.61 -28.27 24.49
N HIS A 546 -8.69 -28.43 25.43
CA HIS A 546 -8.20 -27.38 26.30
C HIS A 546 -6.67 -27.30 26.20
N PHE A 547 -6.13 -26.10 25.94
CA PHE A 547 -4.69 -25.85 25.97
C PHE A 547 -4.28 -25.42 27.37
N LEU A 548 -3.40 -26.20 27.99
CA LEU A 548 -2.87 -25.97 29.34
C LEU A 548 -1.70 -24.97 29.33
N ASP A 549 -0.90 -24.99 28.26
CA ASP A 549 0.20 -24.06 28.00
C ASP A 549 0.35 -23.92 26.48
N PHE A 550 0.70 -22.74 26.00
CA PHE A 550 0.77 -22.43 24.58
C PHE A 550 1.78 -21.31 24.32
N ASP A 551 2.81 -21.61 23.55
CA ASP A 551 3.90 -20.70 23.22
C ASP A 551 4.52 -21.10 21.88
N VAL A 552 4.00 -20.53 20.80
CA VAL A 552 4.37 -20.81 19.40
C VAL A 552 4.75 -19.48 18.73
N GLU A 553 5.63 -19.49 17.72
CA GLU A 553 6.04 -18.26 17.04
C GLU A 553 4.85 -17.55 16.39
N ALA A 554 4.72 -16.25 16.63
CA ALA A 554 3.58 -15.45 16.19
C ALA A 554 3.65 -15.12 14.69
N GLY A 555 2.69 -15.61 13.92
CA GLY A 555 2.51 -15.29 12.50
C GLY A 555 3.30 -16.18 11.53
N PHE A 556 4.12 -17.10 12.04
CA PHE A 556 4.98 -17.99 11.24
C PHE A 556 4.67 -19.46 11.51
N ASP A 557 4.67 -19.86 12.78
CA ASP A 557 4.26 -21.19 13.21
C ASP A 557 2.78 -21.24 13.58
N VAL A 558 2.11 -22.32 13.18
CA VAL A 558 0.64 -22.40 13.23
C VAL A 558 0.16 -23.73 13.79
N VAL A 559 -0.78 -23.66 14.74
CA VAL A 559 -1.58 -24.80 15.19
C VAL A 559 -3.00 -24.66 14.63
N GLU A 560 -3.39 -25.57 13.73
CA GLU A 560 -4.77 -25.61 13.20
C GLU A 560 -5.58 -26.67 13.94
N VAL A 561 -6.77 -26.31 14.41
CA VAL A 561 -7.73 -27.24 15.01
C VAL A 561 -8.92 -27.37 14.07
N ARG A 562 -9.26 -28.60 13.70
CA ARG A 562 -10.31 -28.93 12.75
C ARG A 562 -11.27 -29.97 13.31
N GLU A 563 -12.51 -29.93 12.86
CA GLU A 563 -13.57 -30.84 13.24
C GLU A 563 -13.74 -31.96 12.19
N GLY A 564 -13.40 -33.19 12.59
CA GLY A 564 -13.29 -34.36 11.71
C GLY A 564 -11.84 -34.79 11.43
N ALA A 565 -11.67 -35.91 10.74
CA ALA A 565 -10.38 -36.60 10.52
C ALA A 565 -9.75 -36.45 9.11
N GLY A 566 -10.32 -35.62 8.22
CA GLY A 566 -9.87 -35.53 6.81
C GLY A 566 -9.57 -34.11 6.34
N LEU A 567 -8.92 -33.95 5.17
CA LEU A 567 -8.54 -32.66 4.58
C LEU A 567 -9.71 -31.68 4.33
N ASN A 568 -10.95 -32.19 4.28
CA ASN A 568 -12.18 -31.42 4.12
C ASN A 568 -12.89 -31.10 5.47
N SER A 569 -12.23 -31.35 6.61
CA SER A 569 -12.74 -31.03 7.95
C SER A 569 -12.91 -29.52 8.16
N THR A 570 -13.98 -29.11 8.83
CA THR A 570 -14.28 -27.72 9.17
C THR A 570 -13.22 -27.15 10.12
N LEU A 571 -12.71 -25.96 9.82
CA LEU A 571 -11.70 -25.30 10.65
C LEU A 571 -12.38 -24.70 11.89
N LEU A 572 -11.94 -25.11 13.09
CA LEU A 572 -12.42 -24.59 14.37
C LEU A 572 -11.58 -23.42 14.85
N ALA A 573 -10.25 -23.51 14.73
CA ALA A 573 -9.33 -22.45 15.16
C ALA A 573 -8.00 -22.52 14.43
N VAL A 574 -7.36 -21.36 14.27
CA VAL A 574 -5.96 -21.19 13.86
C VAL A 574 -5.26 -20.42 14.97
N LEU A 575 -4.26 -21.03 15.60
CA LEU A 575 -3.60 -20.52 16.79
C LEU A 575 -2.11 -20.28 16.48
N SER A 576 -1.60 -19.14 16.95
CA SER A 576 -0.20 -18.72 16.79
C SER A 576 0.15 -17.71 17.89
N GLY A 577 1.44 -17.54 18.22
CA GLY A 577 1.89 -16.66 19.30
C GLY A 577 1.92 -17.30 20.70
N SER A 578 2.10 -16.46 21.73
CA SER A 578 2.29 -16.87 23.13
C SER A 578 1.03 -16.83 24.00
N SER A 579 -0.12 -16.54 23.40
CA SER A 579 -1.42 -16.58 24.06
C SER A 579 -2.29 -17.64 23.39
N GLY A 580 -2.44 -18.79 24.04
CA GLY A 580 -3.38 -19.83 23.61
C GLY A 580 -4.84 -19.36 23.64
N PRO A 581 -5.78 -20.20 23.17
CA PRO A 581 -7.19 -19.85 23.13
C PRO A 581 -7.72 -19.58 24.55
N ALA A 582 -8.43 -18.46 24.72
CA ALA A 582 -8.97 -18.04 26.02
C ALA A 582 -10.10 -18.94 26.56
N HIS A 583 -10.61 -19.85 25.73
CA HIS A 583 -11.70 -20.76 26.05
C HIS A 583 -11.41 -22.17 25.51
N THR A 584 -12.11 -23.17 26.05
CA THR A 584 -12.04 -24.55 25.58
C THR A 584 -12.70 -24.68 24.21
N LEU A 585 -12.03 -25.33 23.26
CA LEU A 585 -12.56 -25.57 21.92
C LEU A 585 -13.48 -26.80 21.94
N LEU A 586 -14.73 -26.63 21.50
CA LEU A 586 -15.73 -27.68 21.47
C LEU A 586 -15.96 -28.16 20.03
N SER A 587 -15.98 -29.47 19.82
CA SER A 587 -16.47 -30.07 18.58
C SER A 587 -17.94 -30.45 18.73
N THR A 588 -18.66 -30.48 17.62
CA THR A 588 -19.99 -31.08 17.47
C THR A 588 -19.92 -32.53 16.98
N ALA A 589 -18.79 -32.93 16.38
CA ALA A 589 -18.50 -34.28 15.95
C ALA A 589 -17.82 -35.13 17.03
N ASN A 590 -17.74 -36.44 16.77
CA ASN A 590 -17.01 -37.40 17.60
C ASN A 590 -15.52 -37.51 17.23
N GLN A 591 -15.03 -36.68 16.31
CA GLN A 591 -13.63 -36.63 15.87
C GLN A 591 -13.15 -35.19 15.74
N MET A 592 -11.92 -34.91 16.17
CA MET A 592 -11.26 -33.61 16.07
C MET A 592 -9.80 -33.82 15.67
N THR A 593 -9.25 -32.99 14.77
CA THR A 593 -7.85 -33.07 14.36
C THR A 593 -7.10 -31.80 14.71
N VAL A 594 -5.91 -31.94 15.27
CA VAL A 594 -4.99 -30.83 15.58
C VAL A 594 -3.75 -30.98 14.70
N TRP A 595 -3.47 -29.98 13.90
CA TRP A 595 -2.26 -29.86 13.08
C TRP A 595 -1.31 -28.85 13.69
N PHE A 596 -0.02 -29.12 13.58
CA PHE A 596 1.03 -28.17 13.97
C PHE A 596 2.07 -28.09 12.85
N TYR A 597 2.25 -26.89 12.31
CA TYR A 597 3.19 -26.57 11.24
C TYR A 597 4.21 -25.58 11.77
N THR A 598 5.50 -25.85 11.52
CA THR A 598 6.58 -24.92 11.82
C THR A 598 7.39 -24.57 10.59
N ASP A 599 7.89 -23.33 10.54
CA ASP A 599 8.66 -22.83 9.40
C ASP A 599 10.15 -23.17 9.49
N ALA A 600 11.03 -22.55 8.70
CA ALA A 600 12.45 -22.87 8.67
C ALA A 600 13.25 -22.32 9.88
N SER A 601 12.70 -21.37 10.62
CA SER A 601 13.34 -20.55 11.65
C SER A 601 12.39 -20.36 12.85
N GLY A 602 12.81 -19.61 13.86
CA GLY A 602 11.96 -19.32 15.01
C GLY A 602 11.58 -20.52 15.88
N TYR A 603 11.23 -20.25 17.13
CA TYR A 603 10.78 -21.30 18.06
C TYR A 603 10.10 -20.67 19.28
N GLY A 604 9.12 -21.39 19.81
CA GLY A 604 8.55 -21.16 21.13
C GLY A 604 8.82 -22.35 22.05
N ARG A 605 8.25 -22.35 23.26
CA ARG A 605 8.29 -23.54 24.15
C ARG A 605 7.33 -24.64 23.71
N GLY A 606 6.46 -24.35 22.75
CA GLY A 606 5.45 -25.26 22.23
C GLY A 606 4.15 -25.21 23.00
N PHE A 607 3.37 -26.29 22.94
CA PHE A 607 2.07 -26.35 23.61
C PHE A 607 1.86 -27.67 24.33
N ARG A 608 0.99 -27.62 25.34
CA ARG A 608 0.46 -28.80 26.02
C ARG A 608 -1.05 -28.70 26.09
N ALA A 609 -1.74 -29.73 25.61
CA ALA A 609 -3.19 -29.77 25.54
C ALA A 609 -3.76 -31.04 26.15
N ASN A 610 -4.99 -30.95 26.64
CA ASN A 610 -5.80 -32.08 27.07
C ASN A 610 -7.15 -32.04 26.37
N PHE A 611 -7.72 -33.20 26.07
CA PHE A 611 -9.10 -33.28 25.63
C PHE A 611 -9.94 -34.17 26.53
N SER A 612 -11.24 -33.88 26.54
CA SER A 612 -12.27 -34.65 27.23
C SER A 612 -13.44 -34.92 26.30
N SER A 613 -14.24 -35.94 26.63
CA SER A 613 -15.41 -36.36 25.85
C SER A 613 -16.66 -36.40 26.72
N GLY A 614 -17.82 -36.09 26.17
CA GLY A 614 -19.09 -36.11 26.91
C GLY A 614 -20.30 -36.14 25.99
N ALA A 615 -21.47 -36.42 26.56
CA ALA A 615 -22.73 -36.35 25.84
C ALA A 615 -23.25 -34.90 25.91
N ASN A 616 -23.33 -34.22 24.78
CA ASN A 616 -23.80 -32.82 24.69
C ASN A 616 -22.97 -31.83 25.52
N LEU A 617 -21.64 -31.96 25.54
CA LEU A 617 -20.76 -30.94 26.14
C LEU A 617 -21.04 -29.60 25.45
N GLY A 618 -21.53 -28.62 26.22
CA GLY A 618 -21.81 -27.27 25.73
C GLY A 618 -23.25 -26.98 25.29
N SER A 619 -24.24 -27.84 25.55
CA SER A 619 -25.66 -27.52 25.31
C SER A 619 -26.47 -27.45 26.60
N PRO A 620 -26.83 -26.25 27.11
CA PRO A 620 -28.09 -26.08 27.82
C PRO A 620 -29.24 -26.10 26.80
N ALA A 621 -30.42 -26.61 27.19
CA ALA A 621 -31.58 -26.66 26.31
C ALA A 621 -31.86 -25.26 25.74
N ALA A 622 -32.04 -25.16 24.42
CA ALA A 622 -32.29 -23.89 23.77
C ALA A 622 -33.56 -23.24 24.34
N CYS A 623 -33.47 -21.95 24.67
CA CYS A 623 -34.62 -21.18 25.15
C CYS A 623 -35.71 -21.09 24.06
N ALA A 624 -36.96 -20.91 24.47
CA ALA A 624 -38.08 -20.81 23.53
C ALA A 624 -37.92 -19.59 22.60
N GLU A 625 -38.55 -19.65 21.43
CA GLU A 625 -38.47 -18.58 20.41
C GLU A 625 -38.81 -17.20 21.02
N GLY A 626 -37.83 -16.27 21.00
CA GLY A 626 -37.96 -14.94 21.60
C GLY A 626 -37.36 -14.77 23.02
N GLN A 627 -36.64 -15.75 23.54
CA GLN A 627 -35.89 -15.66 24.81
C GLN A 627 -34.37 -15.69 24.59
N PHE A 628 -33.63 -14.87 25.35
CA PHE A 628 -32.17 -14.84 25.34
C PHE A 628 -31.60 -15.81 26.38
N GLN A 629 -30.56 -16.54 25.99
CA GLN A 629 -29.91 -17.53 26.85
C GLN A 629 -28.63 -16.95 27.48
N CYS A 630 -28.63 -16.78 28.81
CA CYS A 630 -27.45 -16.38 29.57
C CYS A 630 -26.32 -17.40 29.38
N ARG A 631 -25.06 -16.98 29.51
CA ARG A 631 -23.89 -17.89 29.42
C ARG A 631 -23.88 -18.95 30.53
N THR A 632 -24.53 -18.66 31.65
CA THR A 632 -24.84 -19.61 32.74
C THR A 632 -25.94 -20.64 32.41
N GLY A 633 -26.67 -20.48 31.30
CA GLY A 633 -27.72 -21.39 30.83
C GLY A 633 -29.16 -20.99 31.19
N SER A 634 -29.36 -19.88 31.93
CA SER A 634 -30.66 -19.33 32.30
C SER A 634 -31.34 -18.62 31.11
N CYS A 635 -32.66 -18.68 30.99
CA CYS A 635 -33.40 -17.99 29.91
C CYS A 635 -34.07 -16.72 30.43
N ILE A 636 -33.82 -15.58 29.78
CA ILE A 636 -34.51 -14.31 30.02
C ILE A 636 -35.35 -13.95 28.79
N HIS A 637 -36.34 -13.07 28.93
CA HIS A 637 -37.09 -12.58 27.77
C HIS A 637 -36.19 -11.72 26.88
N GLY A 638 -36.32 -11.84 25.54
CA GLY A 638 -35.43 -11.16 24.60
C GLY A 638 -35.44 -9.62 24.65
N ASN A 639 -36.34 -9.01 25.44
CA ASN A 639 -36.36 -7.57 25.70
C ASN A 639 -35.48 -7.14 26.89
N GLY A 640 -34.96 -8.08 27.68
CA GLY A 640 -33.99 -7.84 28.77
C GLY A 640 -32.53 -8.03 28.32
N GLN A 641 -32.26 -7.96 27.02
CA GLN A 641 -30.90 -7.99 26.47
C GLN A 641 -30.50 -6.56 26.10
N CYS A 642 -29.40 -6.05 26.66
CA CYS A 642 -28.89 -4.70 26.40
C CYS A 642 -29.88 -3.58 26.75
N ASP A 643 -30.63 -3.74 27.84
CA ASP A 643 -31.59 -2.74 28.33
C ASP A 643 -31.04 -1.90 29.49
N GLY A 644 -29.80 -2.19 29.93
CA GLY A 644 -29.10 -1.50 31.01
C GLY A 644 -29.44 -2.01 32.40
N GLN A 645 -30.17 -3.12 32.53
CA GLN A 645 -30.43 -3.83 33.77
C GLN A 645 -29.80 -5.22 33.74
N VAL A 646 -29.27 -5.68 34.88
CA VAL A 646 -28.65 -7.01 34.98
C VAL A 646 -29.74 -8.03 35.32
N ASP A 647 -30.27 -8.67 34.30
CA ASP A 647 -31.28 -9.73 34.35
C ASP A 647 -30.65 -11.14 34.33
N CYS A 648 -29.47 -11.31 33.72
CA CYS A 648 -28.72 -12.57 33.83
C CYS A 648 -27.93 -12.67 35.16
N PRO A 649 -27.89 -13.85 35.81
CA PRO A 649 -27.13 -14.05 37.06
C PRO A 649 -25.63 -13.75 36.93
N ASP A 650 -25.09 -13.87 35.73
CA ASP A 650 -23.70 -13.63 35.36
C ASP A 650 -23.48 -12.32 34.57
N ALA A 651 -24.51 -11.46 34.50
CA ALA A 651 -24.51 -10.21 33.73
C ALA A 651 -24.18 -10.37 32.23
N SER A 652 -24.38 -11.58 31.69
CA SER A 652 -24.07 -11.89 30.29
C SER A 652 -24.94 -11.12 29.30
N ASP A 653 -26.18 -10.82 29.69
CA ASP A 653 -27.14 -9.98 28.98
C ASP A 653 -26.67 -8.54 28.76
N GLU A 654 -25.81 -8.01 29.61
CA GLU A 654 -25.25 -6.66 29.54
C GLU A 654 -23.76 -6.63 29.16
N SER A 655 -23.13 -7.80 29.05
CA SER A 655 -21.67 -7.92 28.89
C SER A 655 -21.15 -7.65 27.48
N ASP A 656 -21.99 -7.88 26.46
CA ASP A 656 -21.65 -7.72 25.04
C ASP A 656 -22.57 -6.68 24.37
N CYS A 657 -22.86 -5.59 25.09
CA CYS A 657 -23.77 -4.54 24.65
C CYS A 657 -23.04 -3.29 24.13
N VAL A 658 -23.56 -2.72 23.03
CA VAL A 658 -23.04 -1.50 22.42
C VAL A 658 -23.83 -0.30 22.93
N VAL A 659 -23.18 0.58 23.70
CA VAL A 659 -23.80 1.82 24.14
C VAL A 659 -23.42 2.95 23.19
N SER A 660 -24.41 3.43 22.44
CA SER A 660 -24.28 4.58 21.54
C SER A 660 -24.73 5.85 22.26
N THR A 661 -23.81 6.79 22.46
CA THR A 661 -24.18 8.20 22.67
C THR A 661 -23.81 8.98 21.41
N SER A 662 -24.42 10.14 21.20
CA SER A 662 -24.39 10.93 19.94
C SER A 662 -23.00 11.28 19.36
N SER A 663 -21.90 10.93 20.02
CA SER A 663 -20.53 11.17 19.53
C SER A 663 -19.50 10.11 19.95
N ARG A 664 -19.91 9.03 20.64
CA ARG A 664 -18.97 8.03 21.19
C ARG A 664 -19.57 6.64 21.18
N LEU A 665 -18.85 5.68 20.58
CA LEU A 665 -19.17 4.26 20.65
C LEU A 665 -18.25 3.61 21.69
N GLN A 666 -18.84 3.01 22.72
CA GLN A 666 -18.11 2.28 23.75
C GLN A 666 -18.49 0.81 23.67
N PHE A 667 -17.48 -0.06 23.53
CA PHE A 667 -17.65 -1.51 23.62
C PHE A 667 -16.86 -2.02 24.82
N GLN A 668 -17.51 -2.87 25.61
CA GLN A 668 -16.95 -3.43 26.82
C GLN A 668 -16.60 -4.88 26.54
N ARG A 669 -15.30 -5.22 26.54
CA ARG A 669 -14.82 -6.59 26.36
C ARG A 669 -14.26 -7.07 27.69
N VAL A 670 -14.95 -8.02 28.30
CA VAL A 670 -14.60 -8.61 29.60
C VAL A 670 -14.56 -7.57 30.73
N SER A 671 -13.43 -6.87 30.96
CA SER A 671 -13.21 -5.89 32.04
C SER A 671 -12.58 -4.57 31.58
N SER A 672 -12.30 -4.41 30.28
CA SER A 672 -11.71 -3.18 29.73
C SER A 672 -12.71 -2.47 28.83
N ARG A 673 -12.86 -1.16 29.07
CA ARG A 673 -13.77 -0.27 28.34
C ARG A 673 -12.98 0.38 27.21
N LEU A 674 -13.23 -0.06 25.98
CA LEU A 674 -12.57 0.50 24.81
C LEU A 674 -13.50 1.54 24.17
N THR A 675 -12.97 2.74 23.95
CA THR A 675 -13.73 3.86 23.40
C THR A 675 -13.20 4.13 21.99
N ALA A 676 -14.06 3.99 21.00
CA ALA A 676 -13.79 4.43 19.64
C ALA A 676 -14.54 5.74 19.39
N CYS A 677 -13.79 6.80 19.13
CA CYS A 677 -14.35 8.10 18.75
C CYS A 677 -14.42 8.17 17.21
N SER A 678 -15.62 8.43 16.68
CA SER A 678 -15.82 8.86 15.31
C SER A 678 -17.09 9.70 15.25
N ASP A 679 -17.09 10.75 14.44
CA ASP A 679 -18.17 11.72 14.35
C ASP A 679 -19.40 11.17 13.60
N THR A 680 -19.33 9.91 13.12
CA THR A 680 -20.29 9.31 12.17
C THR A 680 -20.61 7.84 12.44
N TRP A 681 -20.70 7.43 13.70
CA TRP A 681 -21.16 6.08 14.04
C TRP A 681 -22.64 5.87 13.68
N SER A 682 -22.95 4.80 12.96
CA SER A 682 -24.31 4.35 12.65
C SER A 682 -24.54 2.90 13.09
N PRO A 683 -25.79 2.47 13.33
CA PRO A 683 -26.10 1.09 13.73
C PRO A 683 -25.56 0.04 12.73
N GLN A 684 -25.55 0.36 11.44
CA GLN A 684 -25.01 -0.55 10.42
C GLN A 684 -23.47 -0.66 10.46
N LEU A 685 -22.76 0.43 10.78
CA LEU A 685 -21.31 0.40 10.96
C LEU A 685 -20.92 -0.41 12.21
N SER A 686 -21.76 -0.35 13.25
CA SER A 686 -21.59 -1.17 14.45
C SER A 686 -21.78 -2.66 14.14
N VAL A 687 -22.82 -3.03 13.39
CA VAL A 687 -23.07 -4.43 12.98
C VAL A 687 -21.96 -4.95 12.06
N PHE A 688 -21.52 -4.15 11.09
CA PHE A 688 -20.39 -4.48 10.22
C PHE A 688 -19.08 -4.66 11.02
N THR A 689 -18.80 -3.76 11.96
CA THR A 689 -17.58 -3.84 12.78
C THR A 689 -17.63 -5.04 13.73
N CYS A 690 -18.79 -5.37 14.30
CA CYS A 690 -18.97 -6.59 15.09
C CYS A 690 -18.75 -7.86 14.25
N GLN A 691 -19.32 -7.91 13.05
CA GLN A 691 -19.13 -9.04 12.11
C GLN A 691 -17.69 -9.15 11.61
N TYR A 692 -17.03 -8.02 11.34
CA TYR A 692 -15.63 -7.94 10.90
C TYR A 692 -14.65 -8.34 12.01
N LEU A 693 -14.97 -8.04 13.26
CA LEU A 693 -14.21 -8.46 14.44
C LEU A 693 -14.57 -9.88 14.92
N GLY A 694 -15.44 -10.59 14.20
CA GLY A 694 -15.76 -12.00 14.45
C GLY A 694 -16.82 -12.26 15.52
N TYR A 695 -17.55 -11.24 15.97
CA TYR A 695 -18.71 -11.40 16.84
C TYR A 695 -19.97 -11.60 15.96
N ARG A 696 -20.72 -12.68 16.21
CA ARG A 696 -21.94 -13.02 15.47
C ARG A 696 -23.16 -12.24 15.95
#